data_AF-A0A482Z5B0-F1
#
_entry.id   AF-A0A482Z5B0-F1
#
_cell.length_a   1.000
_cell.length_b   1.000
_cell.length_c   1.000
_cell.angle_alpha   90.00
_cell.angle_beta   90.00
_cell.angle_gamma   90.00
#
_symmetry.space_group_name_H-M   'P 1'
#
loop_
_entity.id
_entity.type
_entity.pdbx_description
1 polymer ?
#
loop_
_entity_poly.entity_id
_entity_poly.type
_entity_poly.pdbx_seq_one_letter_code
_entity_poly.pdbx_strand_id
1 'polypeptide(L)'
;MKNTTNTLNKLTKLLAVAIISVSLNAFSVTISTNYVSATAGTAITPVTITNTGDAAFYYSISPAISNGLSFNARNGTISGTPIFTSDPVTYVITTYVVTATGLFIKDTATVVIAVGVGDINLAFGKHATQSSTHLYRSIVPVAGYAVDGNTDGHFLNKSTTYTEYEHGAWWQVDLGSKKNINQIIIYNRTDCCADRLSNYQVSISDKADFSTHIYQQDFHVAPNPKKTIKLDASGKQGRYVRIQLLDQNYLSLAEVQVMGIDPLRFAKVDYSSTHNDFDGSYNAPNYANKTAFAAVKSDGSIIAWGGLPSEGIDPDSVGKNAPTDSGYTEIYSNEYAFAALKADGSITTWGSLNNGGTNASNVPTDKGYTKIYSTVSAFAALAHDGSIKVWGNSDYGGANAPAGSGYTKIYSTVGAFAVLKADGSIKAWGESDAGGVNAPADKGYTKIYSNEHAFAALKADGSIKAWGDPFTGGESAPADKGYTKIYSNEFAFAALKADGSITVWGNSFSGGTSAPTDKGYTKIYSNEYAFAALKADGSITTWGDTKSGGKNALNAPTDKDYIKVYSTRRAFAALKADGSITTWGDMENPWSNIENIRKNIPTDKGYIEIYSNEFAFTAVRPDGSIRTWGDPSYGGAYASGGYNLALGKPATQSSIYPHRIHAVAGYAVDGNTDGEFLNSSTTHTQKEQGAWWQVDLGSKKSIDQIIIYNRTDCCANRLSNYQVSISNKADFSTHTYQQDFHVAPNPKKTIKLGAPSKKGRYVRIQLLDKNYLSLAEVQVIGVDL
;
A
#
# COMPACT_ATOMS: atom_id res chain seq x y z
N MET A 1 53.20 -91.67 24.62
CA MET A 1 52.65 -91.20 25.91
C MET A 1 52.14 -89.78 25.68
N LYS A 2 51.06 -89.58 24.92
CA LYS A 2 49.63 -89.51 25.34
C LYS A 2 49.45 -88.55 26.53
N ASN A 3 48.89 -87.35 26.36
CA ASN A 3 47.51 -87.16 25.91
C ASN A 3 47.31 -85.97 24.95
N THR A 4 46.91 -86.35 23.74
CA THR A 4 46.06 -85.67 22.74
C THR A 4 46.10 -84.15 22.62
N THR A 5 46.88 -83.72 21.64
CA THR A 5 46.77 -82.44 20.95
C THR A 5 45.65 -82.44 19.90
N ASN A 6 45.07 -81.24 19.76
CA ASN A 6 44.40 -80.69 18.58
C ASN A 6 43.05 -81.27 18.14
N THR A 7 41.99 -80.46 18.31
CA THR A 7 41.44 -79.78 17.12
C THR A 7 40.77 -78.45 17.45
N LEU A 8 41.16 -77.48 16.62
CA LEU A 8 40.62 -76.15 16.32
C LEU A 8 39.12 -75.94 16.60
N ASN A 9 38.77 -74.88 17.33
CA ASN A 9 37.87 -73.83 16.81
C ASN A 9 37.91 -72.57 17.69
N LYS A 10 38.31 -71.46 17.05
CA LYS A 10 38.29 -70.10 17.60
C LYS A 10 36.86 -69.69 17.94
N LEU A 11 36.62 -69.39 19.21
CA LEU A 11 35.54 -68.50 19.63
C LEU A 11 36.06 -67.63 20.78
N THR A 12 36.90 -66.65 20.47
CA THR A 12 37.32 -65.65 21.46
C THR A 12 36.41 -64.44 21.36
N LYS A 13 35.49 -64.35 22.31
CA LYS A 13 34.73 -63.14 22.63
C LYS A 13 35.72 -61.97 22.78
N LEU A 14 35.62 -60.96 21.91
CA LEU A 14 36.18 -59.64 22.19
C LEU A 14 35.14 -58.90 23.04
N LEU A 15 35.47 -58.63 24.30
CA LEU A 15 34.77 -57.67 25.12
C LEU A 15 35.06 -56.28 24.53
N ALA A 16 34.18 -55.77 23.67
CA ALA A 16 34.25 -54.39 23.21
C ALA A 16 33.85 -53.47 24.37
N VAL A 17 34.85 -52.92 25.04
CA VAL A 17 34.66 -51.74 25.89
C VAL A 17 34.33 -50.58 24.96
N ALA A 18 33.05 -50.26 24.84
CA ALA A 18 32.62 -49.02 24.22
C ALA A 18 33.04 -47.87 25.16
N ILE A 19 34.16 -47.21 24.84
CA ILE A 19 34.39 -45.85 25.31
C ILE A 19 33.39 -45.00 24.55
N ILE A 20 32.20 -44.82 25.13
CA ILE A 20 31.28 -43.78 24.72
C ILE A 20 31.91 -42.47 25.22
N SER A 21 32.71 -41.83 24.37
CA SER A 21 33.07 -40.43 24.56
C SER A 21 31.80 -39.61 24.34
N VAL A 22 30.97 -39.51 25.38
CA VAL A 22 29.90 -38.50 25.43
C VAL A 22 30.63 -37.17 25.60
N SER A 23 30.77 -36.43 24.50
CA SER A 23 30.98 -34.98 24.59
C SER A 23 29.72 -34.39 25.22
N LEU A 24 29.69 -34.31 26.56
CA LEU A 24 28.78 -33.40 27.24
C LEU A 24 29.21 -32.00 26.83
N ASN A 25 28.57 -31.43 25.82
CA ASN A 25 28.65 -29.99 25.61
C ASN A 25 28.07 -29.34 26.86
N ALA A 26 28.94 -28.80 27.73
CA ALA A 26 28.56 -28.09 28.95
C ALA A 26 27.80 -26.77 28.68
N PHE A 27 27.57 -26.46 27.40
CA PHE A 27 26.96 -25.26 26.88
C PHE A 27 26.14 -25.62 25.63
N SER A 28 24.85 -25.29 25.64
CA SER A 28 23.98 -25.44 24.46
C SER A 28 22.98 -24.30 24.35
N VAL A 29 22.69 -23.92 23.10
CA VAL A 29 21.77 -22.83 22.76
C VAL A 29 20.49 -23.40 22.16
N THR A 30 19.35 -22.94 22.65
CA THR A 30 18.03 -23.25 22.09
C THR A 30 17.29 -21.97 21.71
N ILE A 31 16.40 -22.07 20.72
CA ILE A 31 15.64 -20.94 20.17
C ILE A 31 14.15 -21.22 20.30
N SER A 32 13.35 -20.19 20.59
CA SER A 32 11.90 -20.33 20.79
C SER A 32 11.15 -20.82 19.54
N THR A 33 11.67 -20.53 18.35
CA THR A 33 11.19 -21.05 17.07
C THR A 33 12.29 -21.01 16.03
N ASN A 34 12.31 -21.99 15.12
CA ASN A 34 13.21 -22.04 13.98
C ASN A 34 12.58 -21.43 12.70
N TYR A 35 11.31 -21.03 12.76
CA TYR A 35 10.61 -20.39 11.65
C TYR A 35 9.62 -19.32 12.15
N VAL A 36 9.64 -18.15 11.51
CA VAL A 36 8.69 -17.06 11.76
C VAL A 36 8.02 -16.71 10.45
N SER A 37 6.69 -16.87 10.39
CA SER A 37 5.85 -16.30 9.35
C SER A 37 5.36 -14.95 9.83
N ALA A 38 5.99 -13.87 9.38
CA ALA A 38 5.67 -12.51 9.77
C ALA A 38 4.87 -11.78 8.69
N THR A 39 4.14 -10.75 9.11
CA THR A 39 3.36 -9.87 8.23
C THR A 39 3.96 -8.47 8.27
N ALA A 40 4.25 -7.88 7.11
CA ALA A 40 4.65 -6.48 7.03
C ALA A 40 3.58 -5.59 7.71
N GLY A 41 4.01 -4.71 8.62
CA GLY A 41 3.16 -3.87 9.45
C GLY A 41 2.68 -4.50 10.77
N THR A 42 2.95 -5.79 11.02
CA THR A 42 2.57 -6.49 12.27
C THR A 42 3.80 -6.92 13.06
N ALA A 43 3.87 -6.55 14.34
CA ALA A 43 4.97 -6.95 15.21
C ALA A 43 5.08 -8.49 15.30
N ILE A 44 6.30 -9.02 15.15
CA ILE A 44 6.52 -10.46 15.33
C ILE A 44 6.42 -10.82 16.82
N THR A 45 6.00 -12.04 17.12
CA THR A 45 6.28 -12.63 18.43
C THR A 45 7.81 -12.71 18.59
N PRO A 46 8.40 -12.13 19.66
CA PRO A 46 9.85 -12.10 19.81
C PRO A 46 10.45 -13.50 19.77
N VAL A 47 11.49 -13.67 18.95
CA VAL A 47 12.28 -14.90 18.92
C VAL A 47 13.34 -14.79 20.00
N THR A 48 13.24 -15.63 21.03
CA THR A 48 14.12 -15.58 22.19
C THR A 48 15.12 -16.72 22.14
N ILE A 49 16.31 -16.46 22.69
CA ILE A 49 17.38 -17.44 22.82
C ILE A 49 17.48 -17.85 24.28
N THR A 50 17.50 -19.16 24.54
CA THR A 50 17.74 -19.72 25.86
C THR A 50 19.08 -20.44 25.86
N ASN A 51 19.94 -20.06 26.80
CA ASN A 51 21.24 -20.66 27.02
C ASN A 51 21.14 -21.64 28.21
N THR A 52 21.74 -22.82 28.04
CA THR A 52 21.90 -23.85 29.09
C THR A 52 23.39 -24.06 29.34
N GLY A 53 23.84 -23.83 30.58
CA GLY A 53 25.26 -23.88 30.97
C GLY A 53 25.80 -22.52 31.41
N ASP A 54 27.03 -22.20 31.01
CA ASP A 54 27.73 -20.95 31.32
C ASP A 54 27.01 -19.72 30.72
N ALA A 55 27.05 -18.58 31.43
CA ALA A 55 26.38 -17.35 31.01
C ALA A 55 26.94 -16.80 29.69
N ALA A 56 26.04 -16.38 28.80
CA ALA A 56 26.42 -15.77 27.54
C ALA A 56 27.11 -14.41 27.77
N PHE A 57 28.25 -14.21 27.13
CA PHE A 57 28.99 -12.95 27.16
C PHE A 57 28.37 -11.93 26.20
N TYR A 58 28.02 -12.36 24.98
CA TYR A 58 27.19 -11.61 24.03
C TYR A 58 26.63 -12.52 22.93
N TYR A 59 25.70 -11.97 22.14
CA TYR A 59 25.09 -12.63 20.99
C TYR A 59 25.37 -11.84 19.71
N SER A 60 25.54 -12.52 18.58
CA SER A 60 25.62 -11.90 17.25
C SER A 60 24.62 -12.54 16.30
N ILE A 61 24.21 -11.81 15.26
CA ILE A 61 23.31 -12.30 14.21
C ILE A 61 23.92 -12.11 12.82
N SER A 62 23.73 -13.08 11.93
CA SER A 62 24.13 -13.00 10.51
C SER A 62 23.06 -13.62 9.61
N PRO A 63 22.62 -12.96 8.52
CA PRO A 63 23.01 -11.61 8.09
C PRO A 63 22.56 -10.54 9.09
N ALA A 64 23.04 -9.30 8.91
CA ALA A 64 22.59 -8.18 9.74
C ALA A 64 21.07 -8.02 9.69
N ILE A 65 20.46 -7.72 10.84
CA ILE A 65 19.01 -7.59 10.93
C ILE A 65 18.54 -6.30 10.24
N SER A 66 17.44 -6.39 9.51
CA SER A 66 16.91 -5.30 8.71
C SER A 66 15.38 -5.40 8.61
N ASN A 67 14.77 -4.60 7.73
CA ASN A 67 13.33 -4.65 7.45
C ASN A 67 12.46 -4.32 8.68
N GLY A 68 12.85 -3.44 9.60
CA GLY A 68 12.06 -3.09 10.79
C GLY A 68 12.13 -4.11 11.93
N LEU A 69 12.94 -5.14 11.77
CA LEU A 69 13.34 -6.04 12.85
C LEU A 69 14.57 -5.50 13.58
N SER A 70 14.66 -5.82 14.87
CA SER A 70 15.74 -5.44 15.77
C SER A 70 16.30 -6.67 16.46
N PHE A 71 17.60 -6.66 16.73
CA PHE A 71 18.30 -7.73 17.42
C PHE A 71 18.95 -7.19 18.69
N ASN A 72 18.59 -7.76 19.84
CA ASN A 72 19.17 -7.42 21.11
C ASN A 72 20.41 -8.29 21.38
N ALA A 73 21.58 -7.73 21.14
CA ALA A 73 22.85 -8.44 21.29
C ALA A 73 23.24 -8.78 22.76
N ARG A 74 22.49 -8.29 23.77
CA ARG A 74 22.68 -8.70 25.18
C ARG A 74 21.98 -10.01 25.53
N ASN A 75 20.86 -10.33 24.86
CA ASN A 75 20.05 -11.49 25.20
C ASN A 75 19.64 -12.35 23.98
N GLY A 76 20.12 -12.01 22.78
CA GLY A 76 19.88 -12.75 21.54
C GLY A 76 18.47 -12.60 20.96
N THR A 77 17.62 -11.72 21.52
CA THR A 77 16.22 -11.61 21.11
C THR A 77 16.08 -10.89 19.78
N ILE A 78 15.30 -11.46 18.86
CA ILE A 78 14.84 -10.79 17.64
C ILE A 78 13.39 -10.30 17.85
N SER A 79 13.14 -9.03 17.59
CA SER A 79 11.83 -8.40 17.78
C SER A 79 11.57 -7.32 16.73
N GLY A 80 10.42 -6.66 16.76
CA GLY A 80 10.12 -5.52 15.88
C GLY A 80 8.97 -5.79 14.92
N THR A 81 8.70 -4.79 14.08
CA THR A 81 7.58 -4.79 13.14
C THR A 81 8.16 -4.74 11.74
N PRO A 82 8.06 -5.83 10.95
CA PRO A 82 8.58 -5.83 9.61
C PRO A 82 7.95 -4.73 8.76
N ILE A 83 8.71 -4.03 7.93
CA ILE A 83 8.20 -2.83 7.22
C ILE A 83 7.81 -3.17 5.78
N PHE A 84 8.57 -4.04 5.11
CA PHE A 84 8.37 -4.46 3.72
C PHE A 84 8.26 -5.97 3.63
N THR A 85 7.69 -6.46 2.54
CA THR A 85 7.78 -7.87 2.20
C THR A 85 9.21 -8.24 1.84
N SER A 86 9.63 -9.46 2.20
CA SER A 86 10.96 -9.94 1.83
C SER A 86 10.93 -11.45 1.59
N ASP A 87 11.80 -11.91 0.69
CA ASP A 87 12.13 -13.33 0.59
C ASP A 87 12.52 -13.88 1.98
N PRO A 88 12.26 -15.17 2.26
CA PRO A 88 12.67 -15.78 3.53
C PRO A 88 14.17 -15.57 3.79
N VAL A 89 14.50 -14.89 4.89
CA VAL A 89 15.89 -14.70 5.31
C VAL A 89 16.20 -15.70 6.42
N THR A 90 17.26 -16.48 6.23
CA THR A 90 17.79 -17.35 7.28
C THR A 90 18.78 -16.57 8.11
N TYR A 91 18.44 -16.33 9.38
CA TYR A 91 19.32 -15.72 10.37
C TYR A 91 19.99 -16.79 11.22
N VAL A 92 21.31 -16.66 11.37
CA VAL A 92 22.15 -17.46 12.26
C VAL A 92 22.49 -16.61 13.47
N ILE A 93 21.96 -16.96 14.63
CA ILE A 93 22.32 -16.37 15.92
C ILE A 93 23.49 -17.16 16.49
N THR A 94 24.60 -16.50 16.79
CA THR A 94 25.75 -17.09 17.46
C THR A 94 25.84 -16.56 18.89
N THR A 95 25.89 -17.46 19.86
CA THR A 95 26.10 -17.13 21.27
C THR A 95 27.56 -17.36 21.61
N TYR A 96 28.20 -16.38 22.25
CA TYR A 96 29.59 -16.48 22.72
C TYR A 96 29.63 -16.56 24.23
N VAL A 97 30.41 -17.51 24.73
CA VAL A 97 30.65 -17.72 26.16
C VAL A 97 32.14 -17.63 26.42
N VAL A 98 32.48 -17.00 27.55
CA VAL A 98 33.84 -17.02 28.11
C VAL A 98 33.82 -17.97 29.29
N THR A 99 34.53 -19.08 29.16
CA THR A 99 34.70 -20.06 30.25
C THR A 99 35.52 -19.47 31.39
N ALA A 100 35.46 -20.08 32.57
CA ALA A 100 36.26 -19.68 33.74
C ALA A 100 37.79 -19.68 33.48
N THR A 101 38.26 -20.40 32.46
CA THR A 101 39.67 -20.44 32.03
C THR A 101 40.02 -19.39 30.96
N GLY A 102 39.10 -18.49 30.62
CA GLY A 102 39.30 -17.45 29.60
C GLY A 102 39.20 -17.94 28.15
N LEU A 103 38.73 -19.17 27.93
CA LEU A 103 38.52 -19.72 26.58
C LEU A 103 37.18 -19.24 26.03
N PHE A 104 37.18 -18.69 24.81
CA PHE A 104 35.97 -18.33 24.08
C PHE A 104 35.41 -19.56 23.37
N ILE A 105 34.20 -19.98 23.76
CA ILE A 105 33.44 -21.03 23.08
C ILE A 105 32.16 -20.42 22.49
N LYS A 106 31.65 -21.03 21.41
CA LYS A 106 30.45 -20.54 20.70
C LYS A 106 29.53 -21.69 20.31
N ASP A 107 28.25 -21.38 20.22
CA ASP A 107 27.21 -22.27 19.70
C ASP A 107 26.19 -21.43 18.90
N THR A 108 25.47 -22.07 17.98
CA THR A 108 24.64 -21.39 16.99
C THR A 108 23.22 -21.93 16.94
N ALA A 109 22.26 -21.03 16.76
CA ALA A 109 20.87 -21.37 16.45
C ALA A 109 20.44 -20.65 15.16
N THR A 110 19.54 -21.27 14.39
CA THR A 110 19.04 -20.70 13.13
C THR A 110 17.54 -20.43 13.21
N VAL A 111 17.11 -19.32 12.62
CA VAL A 111 15.70 -18.99 12.41
C VAL A 111 15.50 -18.46 11.00
N VAL A 112 14.48 -18.98 10.32
CA VAL A 112 14.03 -18.44 9.03
C VAL A 112 12.90 -17.45 9.31
N ILE A 113 13.05 -16.20 8.89
CA ILE A 113 11.99 -15.20 8.96
C ILE A 113 11.50 -14.92 7.54
N ALA A 114 10.26 -15.31 7.27
CA ALA A 114 9.56 -14.98 6.03
C ALA A 114 8.60 -13.83 6.32
N VAL A 115 8.77 -12.69 5.62
CA VAL A 115 7.89 -11.54 5.79
C VAL A 115 6.97 -11.44 4.58
N GLY A 116 5.76 -11.93 4.76
CA GLY A 116 4.69 -11.81 3.77
C GLY A 116 3.94 -10.47 3.88
N VAL A 117 3.18 -10.16 2.85
CA VAL A 117 2.02 -9.28 2.97
C VAL A 117 0.98 -10.11 3.70
N GLY A 118 0.60 -9.72 4.92
CA GLY A 118 -0.38 -10.47 5.68
C GLY A 118 -1.71 -10.51 4.94
N ASP A 119 -2.44 -11.59 5.12
CA ASP A 119 -3.82 -11.66 4.64
C ASP A 119 -4.68 -10.69 5.46
N ILE A 120 -5.24 -9.68 4.80
CA ILE A 120 -6.31 -8.85 5.37
C ILE A 120 -7.68 -9.44 4.99
N ASN A 121 -8.71 -9.15 5.78
CA ASN A 121 -10.09 -9.44 5.37
C ASN A 121 -10.52 -8.42 4.29
N LEU A 122 -10.37 -8.80 3.03
CA LEU A 122 -10.73 -8.00 1.84
C LEU A 122 -12.22 -7.67 1.77
N ALA A 123 -13.07 -8.46 2.44
CA ALA A 123 -14.52 -8.29 2.43
C ALA A 123 -15.03 -7.31 3.50
N PHE A 124 -14.22 -6.97 4.51
CA PHE A 124 -14.63 -6.09 5.61
C PHE A 124 -15.14 -4.74 5.09
N GLY A 125 -16.37 -4.38 5.49
CA GLY A 125 -17.07 -3.15 5.09
C GLY A 125 -17.42 -3.05 3.61
N LYS A 126 -17.28 -4.13 2.83
CA LYS A 126 -17.58 -4.11 1.39
C LYS A 126 -19.06 -4.23 1.08
N HIS A 127 -19.43 -3.82 -0.13
CA HIS A 127 -20.81 -3.94 -0.59
C HIS A 127 -21.16 -5.41 -0.83
N ALA A 128 -22.09 -5.92 -0.01
CA ALA A 128 -22.62 -7.27 -0.11
C ALA A 128 -24.09 -7.24 -0.51
N THR A 129 -24.51 -8.26 -1.25
CA THR A 129 -25.90 -8.46 -1.69
C THR A 129 -26.31 -9.91 -1.47
N GLN A 130 -27.60 -10.14 -1.30
CA GLN A 130 -28.16 -11.48 -1.18
C GLN A 130 -29.40 -11.60 -2.09
N SER A 131 -29.65 -12.82 -2.53
CA SER A 131 -30.80 -13.23 -3.36
C SER A 131 -32.14 -12.65 -2.91
N SER A 132 -32.41 -12.69 -1.61
CA SER A 132 -33.62 -12.15 -0.98
C SER A 132 -33.36 -11.80 0.48
N THR A 133 -34.25 -11.04 1.12
CA THR A 133 -34.12 -10.70 2.55
C THR A 133 -35.40 -11.07 3.29
N HIS A 134 -35.31 -12.02 4.22
CA HIS A 134 -36.46 -12.43 5.03
C HIS A 134 -36.58 -11.60 6.30
N LEU A 135 -37.68 -10.86 6.41
CA LEU A 135 -38.00 -10.08 7.60
C LEU A 135 -38.49 -11.01 8.71
N TYR A 136 -37.77 -11.04 9.83
CA TYR A 136 -38.20 -11.78 11.01
C TYR A 136 -38.49 -10.80 12.16
N ARG A 137 -39.78 -10.65 12.47
CA ARG A 137 -40.29 -9.68 13.44
C ARG A 137 -39.82 -8.25 13.08
N SER A 138 -39.04 -7.62 13.95
CA SER A 138 -38.49 -6.25 13.77
C SER A 138 -37.01 -6.24 13.35
N ILE A 139 -36.45 -7.39 12.97
CA ILE A 139 -35.05 -7.52 12.54
C ILE A 139 -35.01 -7.52 11.02
N VAL A 140 -34.13 -6.70 10.44
CA VAL A 140 -33.86 -6.63 8.99
C VAL A 140 -32.45 -7.19 8.74
N PRO A 141 -32.30 -8.51 8.51
CA PRO A 141 -31.02 -9.19 8.39
C PRO A 141 -30.40 -9.01 7.00
N VAL A 142 -29.84 -7.82 6.77
CA VAL A 142 -29.25 -7.41 5.49
C VAL A 142 -27.93 -8.13 5.19
N ALA A 143 -27.59 -8.25 3.91
CA ALA A 143 -26.35 -8.90 3.45
C ALA A 143 -25.07 -8.32 4.06
N GLY A 144 -25.07 -7.03 4.43
CA GLY A 144 -23.93 -6.33 5.02
C GLY A 144 -23.49 -6.85 6.38
N TYR A 145 -24.34 -7.57 7.12
CA TYR A 145 -23.96 -8.17 8.40
C TYR A 145 -22.85 -9.23 8.25
N ALA A 146 -22.78 -9.93 7.12
CA ALA A 146 -21.73 -10.93 6.90
C ALA A 146 -20.35 -10.33 6.52
N VAL A 147 -20.19 -9.01 6.57
CA VAL A 147 -18.94 -8.30 6.24
C VAL A 147 -18.63 -7.17 7.21
N ASP A 148 -19.28 -7.13 8.37
CA ASP A 148 -19.11 -6.07 9.37
C ASP A 148 -18.05 -6.42 10.43
N GLY A 149 -17.48 -7.63 10.36
CA GLY A 149 -16.46 -8.14 11.28
C GLY A 149 -17.02 -8.78 12.55
N ASN A 150 -18.34 -8.84 12.72
CA ASN A 150 -18.99 -9.48 13.85
C ASN A 150 -19.22 -10.98 13.57
N THR A 151 -18.41 -11.84 14.19
CA THR A 151 -18.50 -13.30 13.99
C THR A 151 -19.58 -14.00 14.82
N ASP A 152 -20.45 -13.26 15.51
CA ASP A 152 -21.48 -13.82 16.38
C ASP A 152 -22.59 -14.53 15.57
N GLY A 153 -22.71 -15.84 15.75
CA GLY A 153 -23.72 -16.66 15.07
C GLY A 153 -25.12 -16.63 15.70
N HIS A 154 -25.35 -15.86 16.77
CA HIS A 154 -26.64 -15.81 17.44
C HIS A 154 -27.59 -14.80 16.78
N PHE A 155 -28.65 -15.28 16.13
CA PHE A 155 -29.50 -14.45 15.25
C PHE A 155 -30.15 -13.25 15.96
N LEU A 156 -30.57 -13.41 17.22
CA LEU A 156 -31.21 -12.32 17.98
C LEU A 156 -30.24 -11.19 18.34
N ASN A 157 -28.93 -11.39 18.17
CA ASN A 157 -27.90 -10.37 18.40
C ASN A 157 -27.71 -9.45 17.18
N LYS A 158 -28.51 -9.64 16.11
CA LYS A 158 -28.53 -8.81 14.89
C LYS A 158 -27.19 -8.83 14.11
N SER A 159 -26.51 -9.97 14.12
CA SER A 159 -25.21 -10.19 13.50
C SER A 159 -25.23 -11.21 12.35
N THR A 160 -26.41 -11.65 11.91
CA THR A 160 -26.53 -12.71 10.90
C THR A 160 -27.43 -12.28 9.75
N THR A 161 -27.05 -12.63 8.52
CA THR A 161 -27.87 -12.49 7.32
C THR A 161 -29.02 -13.51 7.31
N TYR A 162 -30.06 -13.25 6.50
CA TYR A 162 -31.18 -14.18 6.34
C TYR A 162 -31.93 -13.95 5.02
N THR A 163 -31.88 -14.95 4.15
CA THR A 163 -32.67 -14.97 2.90
C THR A 163 -34.08 -15.50 3.15
N GLU A 164 -34.95 -15.42 2.14
CA GLU A 164 -36.20 -16.19 2.06
C GLU A 164 -35.91 -17.69 1.85
N TYR A 165 -36.96 -18.51 1.99
CA TYR A 165 -36.90 -19.94 1.69
C TYR A 165 -36.97 -20.16 0.17
N GLU A 166 -35.82 -20.33 -0.47
CA GLU A 166 -35.74 -20.41 -1.92
C GLU A 166 -34.67 -21.38 -2.42
N HIS A 167 -34.87 -21.90 -3.63
CA HIS A 167 -33.92 -22.81 -4.25
C HIS A 167 -32.70 -22.04 -4.72
N GLY A 168 -31.52 -22.45 -4.26
CA GLY A 168 -30.27 -21.80 -4.67
C GLY A 168 -30.06 -20.42 -4.05
N ALA A 169 -30.61 -20.18 -2.85
CA ALA A 169 -30.41 -18.94 -2.11
C ALA A 169 -28.91 -18.62 -2.00
N TRP A 170 -28.55 -17.36 -2.25
CA TRP A 170 -27.15 -16.94 -2.31
C TRP A 170 -26.89 -15.62 -1.61
N TRP A 171 -25.65 -15.49 -1.15
CA TRP A 171 -25.03 -14.27 -0.64
C TRP A 171 -23.73 -14.02 -1.41
N GLN A 172 -23.41 -12.76 -1.71
CA GLN A 172 -22.18 -12.40 -2.40
C GLN A 172 -21.61 -11.06 -1.93
N VAL A 173 -20.31 -10.88 -2.10
CA VAL A 173 -19.59 -9.62 -1.85
C VAL A 173 -18.80 -9.17 -3.08
N ASP A 174 -18.82 -7.86 -3.34
CA ASP A 174 -17.94 -7.20 -4.31
C ASP A 174 -16.72 -6.60 -3.60
N LEU A 175 -15.53 -7.12 -3.88
CA LEU A 175 -14.27 -6.64 -3.29
C LEU A 175 -13.82 -5.28 -3.86
N GLY A 176 -14.55 -4.73 -4.84
CA GLY A 176 -14.35 -3.43 -5.49
C GLY A 176 -13.38 -3.48 -6.68
N SER A 177 -12.44 -4.42 -6.69
CA SER A 177 -11.52 -4.71 -7.81
C SER A 177 -11.03 -6.15 -7.71
N LYS A 178 -10.28 -6.64 -8.72
CA LYS A 178 -9.66 -7.97 -8.63
C LYS A 178 -8.63 -8.00 -7.49
N LYS A 179 -8.77 -8.95 -6.59
CA LYS A 179 -7.89 -9.15 -5.43
C LYS A 179 -7.29 -10.55 -5.45
N ASN A 180 -6.09 -10.69 -4.90
CA ASN A 180 -5.50 -11.99 -4.64
C ASN A 180 -6.12 -12.54 -3.35
N ILE A 181 -6.89 -13.62 -3.48
CA ILE A 181 -7.60 -14.28 -2.39
C ILE A 181 -6.82 -15.55 -2.04
N ASN A 182 -6.44 -15.68 -0.78
CA ASN A 182 -5.67 -16.81 -0.27
C ASN A 182 -6.55 -17.78 0.53
N GLN A 183 -7.56 -17.24 1.20
CA GLN A 183 -8.43 -18.02 2.07
C GLN A 183 -9.82 -17.40 2.18
N ILE A 184 -10.84 -18.23 2.36
CA ILE A 184 -12.21 -17.80 2.69
C ILE A 184 -12.61 -18.45 4.02
N ILE A 185 -13.09 -17.66 4.97
CA ILE A 185 -13.58 -18.13 6.26
C ILE A 185 -15.07 -17.80 6.35
N ILE A 186 -15.90 -18.81 6.55
CA ILE A 186 -17.35 -18.67 6.64
C ILE A 186 -17.77 -18.97 8.07
N TYR A 187 -18.32 -17.98 8.76
CA TYR A 187 -18.97 -18.13 10.06
C TYR A 187 -20.46 -18.32 9.85
N ASN A 188 -20.99 -19.39 10.41
CA ASN A 188 -22.38 -19.78 10.29
C ASN A 188 -23.19 -19.24 11.49
N ARG A 189 -24.51 -19.25 11.33
CA ARG A 189 -25.45 -19.09 12.43
C ARG A 189 -25.36 -20.30 13.38
N THR A 190 -25.34 -20.09 14.69
CA THR A 190 -24.99 -21.11 15.69
C THR A 190 -26.08 -21.44 16.72
N ASP A 191 -27.19 -20.71 16.73
CA ASP A 191 -28.25 -20.84 17.76
C ASP A 191 -29.13 -22.10 17.61
N CYS A 192 -29.96 -22.20 16.58
CA CYS A 192 -30.96 -23.27 16.37
C CYS A 192 -30.85 -23.97 15.02
N CYS A 193 -30.02 -23.41 14.14
CA CYS A 193 -30.31 -23.43 12.71
C CYS A 193 -29.05 -23.56 11.84
N ALA A 194 -27.94 -24.00 12.44
CA ALA A 194 -26.65 -24.17 11.77
C ALA A 194 -26.72 -25.15 10.58
N ASP A 195 -27.53 -26.20 10.70
CA ASP A 195 -27.66 -27.25 9.67
C ASP A 195 -28.25 -26.76 8.35
N ARG A 196 -28.80 -25.54 8.29
CA ARG A 196 -29.32 -24.94 7.05
C ARG A 196 -28.24 -24.65 6.02
N LEU A 197 -26.98 -24.45 6.45
CA LEU A 197 -25.82 -24.30 5.57
C LEU A 197 -25.11 -25.65 5.35
N SER A 198 -25.85 -26.76 5.28
CA SER A 198 -25.26 -28.09 5.12
C SER A 198 -24.91 -28.46 3.68
N ASN A 199 -25.46 -27.79 2.68
CA ASN A 199 -25.28 -28.14 1.28
C ASN A 199 -25.12 -26.88 0.41
N TYR A 200 -23.88 -26.45 0.20
CA TYR A 200 -23.57 -25.15 -0.39
C TYR A 200 -22.31 -25.16 -1.25
N GLN A 201 -22.22 -24.18 -2.14
CA GLN A 201 -21.11 -23.93 -3.02
C GLN A 201 -20.43 -22.61 -2.65
N VAL A 202 -19.11 -22.59 -2.77
CA VAL A 202 -18.28 -21.38 -2.65
C VAL A 202 -17.61 -21.11 -3.99
N SER A 203 -17.80 -19.89 -4.48
CA SER A 203 -17.37 -19.50 -5.82
C SER A 203 -16.60 -18.17 -5.80
N ILE A 204 -15.61 -18.06 -6.69
CA ILE A 204 -14.85 -16.82 -6.96
C ILE A 204 -15.02 -16.46 -8.44
N SER A 205 -15.33 -15.20 -8.75
CA SER A 205 -15.49 -14.72 -10.12
C SER A 205 -14.96 -13.31 -10.33
N ASP A 206 -14.69 -12.96 -11.58
CA ASP A 206 -14.46 -11.58 -12.03
C ASP A 206 -15.77 -10.85 -12.41
N LYS A 207 -16.89 -11.59 -12.52
CA LYS A 207 -18.19 -11.06 -12.93
C LYS A 207 -19.23 -11.25 -11.83
N ALA A 208 -20.07 -10.23 -11.62
CA ALA A 208 -21.10 -10.24 -10.59
C ALA A 208 -22.20 -11.30 -10.84
N ASP A 209 -22.36 -11.74 -12.09
CA ASP A 209 -23.34 -12.76 -12.47
C ASP A 209 -22.85 -14.20 -12.25
N PHE A 210 -21.55 -14.40 -11.96
CA PHE A 210 -20.92 -15.71 -11.87
C PHE A 210 -21.13 -16.58 -13.12
N SER A 211 -21.28 -15.98 -14.30
CA SER A 211 -21.30 -16.69 -15.59
C SER A 211 -20.01 -17.46 -15.87
N THR A 212 -18.90 -17.06 -15.23
CA THR A 212 -17.60 -17.73 -15.26
C THR A 212 -17.08 -17.89 -13.84
N HIS A 213 -16.40 -19.01 -13.56
CA HIS A 213 -15.85 -19.32 -12.25
C HIS A 213 -14.33 -19.44 -12.32
N ILE A 214 -13.64 -18.73 -11.42
CA ILE A 214 -12.19 -18.83 -11.22
C ILE A 214 -11.89 -19.94 -10.22
N TYR A 215 -12.78 -20.08 -9.23
CA TYR A 215 -12.80 -21.17 -8.28
C TYR A 215 -14.25 -21.50 -7.96
N GLN A 216 -14.53 -22.78 -7.75
CA GLN A 216 -15.84 -23.31 -7.41
C GLN A 216 -15.63 -24.62 -6.65
N GLN A 217 -16.25 -24.75 -5.49
CA GLN A 217 -16.23 -25.99 -4.71
C GLN A 217 -17.52 -26.15 -3.92
N ASP A 218 -18.03 -27.38 -3.93
CA ASP A 218 -19.22 -27.78 -3.18
C ASP A 218 -18.85 -28.37 -1.81
N PHE A 219 -19.70 -28.11 -0.82
CA PHE A 219 -19.57 -28.50 0.56
C PHE A 219 -20.90 -29.10 1.06
N HIS A 220 -20.81 -30.27 1.69
CA HIS A 220 -21.99 -31.03 2.15
C HIS A 220 -22.01 -31.21 3.68
N VAL A 221 -21.38 -30.28 4.42
CA VAL A 221 -21.38 -30.26 5.89
C VAL A 221 -21.47 -28.81 6.37
N ALA A 222 -22.36 -28.57 7.33
CA ALA A 222 -22.56 -27.25 7.90
C ALA A 222 -21.33 -26.76 8.69
N PRO A 223 -20.86 -25.51 8.47
CA PRO A 223 -19.85 -24.92 9.33
C PRO A 223 -20.37 -24.76 10.75
N ASN A 224 -19.61 -25.19 11.77
CA ASN A 224 -19.98 -25.00 13.18
C ASN A 224 -18.74 -24.74 14.06
N PRO A 225 -18.50 -23.50 14.54
CA PRO A 225 -19.17 -22.27 14.11
C PRO A 225 -18.69 -21.80 12.72
N LYS A 226 -17.55 -22.30 12.22
CA LYS A 226 -16.94 -21.80 10.98
C LYS A 226 -16.28 -22.87 10.11
N LYS A 227 -16.07 -22.53 8.84
CA LYS A 227 -15.33 -23.31 7.85
C LYS A 227 -14.25 -22.43 7.24
N THR A 228 -13.02 -22.92 7.25
CA THR A 228 -11.90 -22.29 6.55
C THR A 228 -11.61 -23.06 5.26
N ILE A 229 -11.60 -22.33 4.15
CA ILE A 229 -11.27 -22.81 2.81
C ILE A 229 -9.95 -22.18 2.43
N LYS A 230 -8.89 -22.99 2.38
CA LYS A 230 -7.58 -22.56 1.91
C LYS A 230 -7.51 -22.73 0.40
N LEU A 231 -7.12 -21.69 -0.31
CA LEU A 231 -6.84 -21.76 -1.74
C LEU A 231 -5.37 -22.20 -1.94
N ASP A 232 -5.02 -22.67 -3.13
CA ASP A 232 -3.67 -23.16 -3.43
C ASP A 232 -2.58 -22.09 -3.23
N ALA A 233 -1.30 -22.50 -3.20
CA ALA A 233 -0.16 -21.64 -2.83
C ALA A 233 0.04 -20.37 -3.68
N SER A 234 -0.64 -20.27 -4.84
CA SER A 234 -0.67 -19.08 -5.70
C SER A 234 -1.82 -18.11 -5.40
N GLY A 235 -2.77 -18.47 -4.52
CA GLY A 235 -4.05 -17.80 -4.36
C GLY A 235 -4.93 -17.87 -5.62
N LYS A 236 -6.12 -17.29 -5.55
CA LYS A 236 -7.00 -17.04 -6.71
C LYS A 236 -7.23 -15.55 -6.86
N GLN A 237 -7.05 -15.02 -8.07
CA GLN A 237 -7.34 -13.62 -8.34
C GLN A 237 -8.80 -13.47 -8.77
N GLY A 238 -9.62 -12.73 -8.01
CA GLY A 238 -11.03 -12.51 -8.35
C GLY A 238 -11.61 -11.26 -7.69
N ARG A 239 -12.77 -10.79 -8.18
CA ARG A 239 -13.46 -9.59 -7.65
C ARG A 239 -14.66 -9.93 -6.77
N TYR A 240 -15.35 -11.03 -7.06
CA TYR A 240 -16.57 -11.42 -6.36
C TYR A 240 -16.39 -12.76 -5.68
N VAL A 241 -16.94 -12.89 -4.47
CA VAL A 241 -17.06 -14.17 -3.74
C VAL A 241 -18.54 -14.42 -3.47
N ARG A 242 -19.02 -15.64 -3.74
CA ARG A 242 -20.41 -16.06 -3.51
C ARG A 242 -20.47 -17.34 -2.68
N ILE A 243 -21.40 -17.34 -1.73
CA ILE A 243 -21.85 -18.52 -0.99
C ILE A 243 -23.27 -18.80 -1.44
N GLN A 244 -23.53 -19.98 -1.99
CA GLN A 244 -24.81 -20.34 -2.60
C GLN A 244 -25.26 -21.71 -2.13
N LEU A 245 -26.49 -21.86 -1.67
CA LEU A 245 -27.07 -23.17 -1.41
C LEU A 245 -27.24 -23.96 -2.71
N LEU A 246 -27.08 -25.28 -2.64
CA LEU A 246 -27.32 -26.18 -3.77
C LEU A 246 -28.76 -26.72 -3.79
N ASP A 247 -29.51 -26.50 -2.71
CA ASP A 247 -30.88 -26.94 -2.51
C ASP A 247 -31.80 -25.77 -2.13
N GLN A 248 -33.03 -26.09 -1.75
CA GLN A 248 -34.03 -25.13 -1.30
C GLN A 248 -34.03 -25.01 0.22
N ASN A 249 -33.51 -23.89 0.73
CA ASN A 249 -33.51 -23.59 2.16
C ASN A 249 -33.33 -22.08 2.40
N TYR A 250 -33.29 -21.67 3.66
CA TYR A 250 -32.86 -20.34 4.07
C TYR A 250 -31.33 -20.29 4.22
N LEU A 251 -30.67 -19.29 3.63
CA LEU A 251 -29.26 -19.00 3.85
C LEU A 251 -29.11 -17.96 4.97
N SER A 252 -28.28 -18.30 5.97
CA SER A 252 -27.88 -17.39 7.06
C SER A 252 -26.38 -17.48 7.29
N LEU A 253 -25.72 -16.33 7.34
CA LEU A 253 -24.28 -16.21 7.55
C LEU A 253 -24.02 -15.18 8.64
N ALA A 254 -23.10 -15.48 9.57
CA ALA A 254 -22.67 -14.53 10.58
C ALA A 254 -21.59 -13.60 10.02
N GLU A 255 -20.56 -14.16 9.38
CA GLU A 255 -19.46 -13.40 8.79
C GLU A 255 -18.82 -14.21 7.66
N VAL A 256 -18.41 -13.56 6.58
CA VAL A 256 -17.61 -14.15 5.49
C VAL A 256 -16.34 -13.33 5.34
N GLN A 257 -15.24 -13.86 5.87
CA GLN A 257 -13.93 -13.24 5.76
C GLN A 257 -13.25 -13.72 4.48
N VAL A 258 -12.94 -12.80 3.57
CA VAL A 258 -12.17 -13.08 2.36
C VAL A 258 -10.74 -12.64 2.60
N MET A 259 -9.90 -13.58 2.98
CA MET A 259 -8.53 -13.35 3.38
C MET A 259 -7.63 -13.28 2.15
N GLY A 260 -6.86 -12.21 2.03
CA GLY A 260 -5.91 -12.06 0.94
C GLY A 260 -5.07 -10.80 1.05
N ILE A 261 -4.21 -10.61 0.06
CA ILE A 261 -3.25 -9.51 0.04
C ILE A 261 -3.91 -8.29 -0.59
N ASP A 262 -4.08 -7.22 0.20
CA ASP A 262 -4.10 -5.86 -0.35
C ASP A 262 -2.80 -5.20 0.09
N PRO A 263 -1.88 -4.89 -0.84
CA PRO A 263 -0.68 -4.16 -0.47
C PRO A 263 -1.13 -2.87 0.23
N LEU A 264 -0.49 -2.54 1.37
CA LEU A 264 -0.64 -1.23 2.01
C LEU A 264 -0.51 -0.17 0.91
N ARG A 265 -1.63 0.46 0.60
CA ARG A 265 -1.74 1.42 -0.47
C ARG A 265 -2.19 2.69 0.22
N PHE A 266 -1.29 3.67 0.25
CA PHE A 266 -1.69 5.07 0.18
C PHE A 266 -2.88 5.15 -0.77
N ALA A 267 -3.92 5.90 -0.37
CA ALA A 267 -5.15 5.96 -1.12
C ALA A 267 -4.84 6.18 -2.61
N LYS A 268 -5.15 5.16 -3.42
CA LYS A 268 -4.86 5.13 -4.86
C LYS A 268 -5.84 6.05 -5.55
N VAL A 269 -5.56 7.33 -5.56
CA VAL A 269 -6.44 8.26 -6.25
C VAL A 269 -5.60 9.06 -7.22
N ASP A 270 -5.62 8.65 -8.49
CA ASP A 270 -5.15 9.53 -9.57
C ASP A 270 -6.07 10.75 -9.70
N TYR A 271 -5.56 11.84 -10.31
CA TYR A 271 -6.28 13.12 -10.38
C TYR A 271 -7.64 13.00 -11.08
N SER A 272 -7.79 12.12 -12.07
CA SER A 272 -9.11 11.88 -12.69
C SER A 272 -10.06 11.20 -11.71
N SER A 273 -9.56 10.20 -10.97
CA SER A 273 -10.36 9.46 -10.01
C SER A 273 -10.84 10.38 -8.87
N THR A 274 -10.02 11.33 -8.39
CA THR A 274 -10.44 12.28 -7.33
C THR A 274 -11.72 13.02 -7.70
N HIS A 275 -11.82 13.48 -8.96
CA HIS A 275 -12.97 14.23 -9.45
C HIS A 275 -14.18 13.33 -9.77
N ASN A 276 -13.93 12.16 -10.39
CA ASN A 276 -14.98 11.40 -11.04
C ASN A 276 -15.53 10.23 -10.21
N ASP A 277 -14.73 9.70 -9.29
CA ASP A 277 -15.04 8.45 -8.57
C ASP A 277 -15.33 8.66 -7.08
N PHE A 278 -15.03 9.84 -6.51
CA PHE A 278 -15.22 10.15 -5.08
C PHE A 278 -16.27 11.21 -4.77
N ASP A 279 -17.16 11.55 -5.70
CA ASP A 279 -18.29 12.47 -5.44
C ASP A 279 -17.84 13.92 -5.14
N GLY A 280 -16.70 14.32 -5.71
CA GLY A 280 -16.04 15.61 -5.53
C GLY A 280 -14.57 15.44 -5.18
N SER A 281 -13.71 16.37 -5.64
CA SER A 281 -12.25 16.30 -5.43
C SER A 281 -11.86 16.27 -3.95
N TYR A 282 -12.60 17.00 -3.10
CA TYR A 282 -12.38 17.10 -1.64
C TYR A 282 -12.90 15.90 -0.84
N ASN A 283 -13.57 14.95 -1.49
CA ASN A 283 -14.08 13.72 -0.89
C ASN A 283 -13.21 12.50 -1.24
N ALA A 284 -12.19 12.71 -2.06
CA ALA A 284 -11.18 11.71 -2.33
C ALA A 284 -10.36 11.44 -1.06
N PRO A 285 -10.07 10.16 -0.75
CA PRO A 285 -9.17 9.85 0.35
C PRO A 285 -7.78 10.36 -0.02
N ASN A 286 -7.34 11.45 0.58
CA ASN A 286 -5.94 11.83 0.57
C ASN A 286 -5.55 12.50 1.88
N TYR A 287 -4.45 11.99 2.43
CA TYR A 287 -3.96 12.21 3.78
C TYR A 287 -3.20 13.54 3.92
N ALA A 288 -3.42 14.46 2.98
CA ALA A 288 -2.65 15.68 2.79
C ALA A 288 -3.59 16.86 2.56
N ASN A 289 -3.29 17.97 3.21
CA ASN A 289 -3.82 19.28 2.83
C ASN A 289 -2.72 20.12 2.17
N LYS A 290 -3.00 21.40 1.90
CA LYS A 290 -2.08 22.30 1.20
C LYS A 290 -0.72 22.47 1.89
N THR A 291 -0.65 22.19 3.20
CA THR A 291 0.50 22.52 4.04
C THR A 291 1.08 21.34 4.83
N ALA A 292 0.33 20.26 5.04
CA ALA A 292 0.68 19.17 5.94
C ALA A 292 0.07 17.82 5.53
N PHE A 293 0.57 16.76 6.15
CA PHE A 293 0.15 15.37 5.99
C PHE A 293 -0.26 14.77 7.34
N ALA A 294 -1.15 13.79 7.34
CA ALA A 294 -1.52 13.02 8.51
C ALA A 294 -1.93 11.58 8.17
N ALA A 295 -1.44 10.60 8.93
CA ALA A 295 -1.75 9.19 8.74
C ALA A 295 -2.23 8.52 10.02
N VAL A 296 -3.16 7.57 9.87
CA VAL A 296 -3.57 6.65 10.94
C VAL A 296 -2.59 5.48 10.96
N LYS A 297 -2.00 5.20 12.13
CA LYS A 297 -1.13 4.05 12.35
C LYS A 297 -1.97 2.79 12.60
N SER A 298 -1.33 1.62 12.54
CA SER A 298 -2.01 0.33 12.79
C SER A 298 -2.60 0.20 14.20
N ASP A 299 -2.09 0.97 15.17
CA ASP A 299 -2.63 1.04 16.53
C ASP A 299 -3.80 2.04 16.67
N GLY A 300 -4.24 2.65 15.57
CA GLY A 300 -5.30 3.66 15.53
C GLY A 300 -4.90 5.03 16.07
N SER A 301 -3.61 5.28 16.37
CA SER A 301 -3.09 6.63 16.68
C SER A 301 -2.77 7.41 15.40
N ILE A 302 -2.65 8.73 15.51
CA ILE A 302 -2.35 9.59 14.36
C ILE A 302 -0.88 10.06 14.42
N ILE A 303 -0.25 10.13 13.25
CA ILE A 303 1.01 10.85 13.04
C ILE A 303 0.80 11.89 11.96
N ALA A 304 1.15 13.14 12.25
CA ALA A 304 1.11 14.24 11.30
C ALA A 304 2.49 14.87 11.13
N TRP A 305 2.77 15.39 9.93
CA TRP A 305 4.04 16.04 9.59
C TRP A 305 3.82 17.10 8.51
N GLY A 306 4.75 18.04 8.38
CA GLY A 306 4.59 19.23 7.53
C GLY A 306 4.10 20.45 8.32
N GLY A 307 3.68 21.51 7.61
CA GLY A 307 3.33 22.82 8.16
C GLY A 307 4.36 23.89 7.80
N LEU A 308 4.63 24.10 6.51
CA LEU A 308 5.42 25.26 6.08
C LEU A 308 4.59 26.55 6.21
N PRO A 309 5.23 27.69 6.55
CA PRO A 309 4.57 28.98 6.59
C PRO A 309 4.24 29.41 5.15
N SER A 310 3.01 29.20 4.70
CA SER A 310 2.46 29.91 3.55
C SER A 310 1.53 31.02 4.01
N GLU A 311 1.49 32.09 3.21
CA GLU A 311 1.07 33.44 3.57
C GLU A 311 -0.17 33.52 4.48
N GLY A 312 0.01 34.10 5.67
CA GLY A 312 -1.08 34.48 6.56
C GLY A 312 -1.61 33.39 7.50
N ILE A 313 -1.08 32.16 7.46
CA ILE A 313 -1.48 31.09 8.37
C ILE A 313 -0.53 31.03 9.57
N ASP A 314 -1.09 30.93 10.78
CA ASP A 314 -0.33 30.69 12.01
C ASP A 314 0.48 29.37 11.90
N PRO A 315 1.83 29.45 11.90
CA PRO A 315 2.73 28.33 11.62
C PRO A 315 2.69 27.17 12.63
N ASP A 316 1.92 27.27 13.73
CA ASP A 316 1.86 26.25 14.77
C ASP A 316 0.69 25.25 14.67
N SER A 317 -0.24 25.40 13.72
CA SER A 317 -1.58 24.79 13.87
C SER A 317 -1.82 23.41 13.23
N VAL A 318 -1.13 23.03 12.14
CA VAL A 318 -1.59 21.90 11.30
C VAL A 318 -0.82 20.58 11.51
N GLY A 319 0.52 20.62 11.68
CA GLY A 319 1.33 19.40 11.84
C GLY A 319 1.59 18.99 13.30
N LYS A 320 1.65 19.94 14.24
CA LYS A 320 2.06 19.69 15.65
C LYS A 320 0.91 19.36 16.60
N ASN A 321 -0.33 19.70 16.25
CA ASN A 321 -1.50 19.55 17.13
C ASN A 321 -2.37 18.33 16.79
N ALA A 322 -1.80 17.34 16.10
CA ALA A 322 -2.51 16.10 15.86
C ALA A 322 -2.88 15.43 17.20
N PRO A 323 -4.06 14.79 17.28
CA PRO A 323 -4.49 14.12 18.50
C PRO A 323 -3.50 13.03 18.93
N THR A 324 -3.28 12.95 20.24
CA THR A 324 -2.31 12.03 20.87
C THR A 324 -2.94 10.71 21.30
N ASP A 325 -4.27 10.62 21.28
CA ASP A 325 -5.02 9.41 21.59
C ASP A 325 -5.16 8.48 20.36
N SER A 326 -5.74 7.29 20.58
CA SER A 326 -5.89 6.25 19.56
C SER A 326 -7.36 5.86 19.32
N GLY A 327 -7.57 4.90 18.42
CA GLY A 327 -8.90 4.41 18.03
C GLY A 327 -9.49 5.11 16.80
N TYR A 328 -8.71 5.93 16.10
CA TYR A 328 -9.09 6.52 14.83
C TYR A 328 -9.06 5.45 13.73
N THR A 329 -10.04 5.51 12.84
CA THR A 329 -10.17 4.62 11.68
C THR A 329 -9.91 5.36 10.38
N GLU A 330 -10.25 6.64 10.31
CA GLU A 330 -10.16 7.44 9.08
C GLU A 330 -9.78 8.90 9.38
N ILE A 331 -9.11 9.55 8.43
CA ILE A 331 -8.76 10.97 8.46
C ILE A 331 -9.32 11.63 7.20
N TYR A 332 -9.83 12.83 7.37
CA TYR A 332 -10.37 13.71 6.35
C TYR A 332 -9.68 15.06 6.45
N SER A 333 -9.59 15.78 5.33
CA SER A 333 -8.92 17.07 5.28
C SER A 333 -9.61 18.02 4.31
N ASN A 334 -9.67 19.29 4.68
CA ASN A 334 -9.83 20.39 3.73
C ASN A 334 -8.47 21.05 3.47
N GLU A 335 -8.39 22.19 2.79
CA GLU A 335 -7.10 22.80 2.46
C GLU A 335 -6.26 23.22 3.69
N TYR A 336 -6.90 23.45 4.84
CA TYR A 336 -6.32 24.14 5.98
C TYR A 336 -6.44 23.40 7.34
N ALA A 337 -7.21 22.31 7.39
CA ALA A 337 -7.54 21.58 8.61
C ALA A 337 -7.79 20.08 8.35
N PHE A 338 -7.79 19.31 9.44
CA PHE A 338 -8.06 17.88 9.46
C PHE A 338 -9.19 17.54 10.43
N ALA A 339 -9.89 16.45 10.13
CA ALA A 339 -10.87 15.80 10.99
C ALA A 339 -10.65 14.28 10.97
N ALA A 340 -10.59 13.65 12.14
CA ALA A 340 -10.42 12.21 12.27
C ALA A 340 -11.65 11.56 12.89
N LEU A 341 -12.04 10.42 12.35
CA LEU A 341 -13.20 9.63 12.75
C LEU A 341 -12.74 8.37 13.49
N LYS A 342 -13.40 8.04 14.60
CA LYS A 342 -13.21 6.79 15.32
C LYS A 342 -14.27 5.75 14.94
N ALA A 343 -14.02 4.48 15.28
CA ALA A 343 -14.95 3.38 15.02
C ALA A 343 -16.33 3.55 15.68
N ASP A 344 -16.40 4.28 16.81
CA ASP A 344 -17.67 4.62 17.47
C ASP A 344 -18.37 5.85 16.86
N GLY A 345 -17.79 6.42 15.81
CA GLY A 345 -18.28 7.59 15.12
C GLY A 345 -18.01 8.91 15.83
N SER A 346 -17.14 8.97 16.83
CA SER A 346 -16.67 10.26 17.40
C SER A 346 -15.65 10.95 16.49
N ILE A 347 -15.60 12.29 16.54
CA ILE A 347 -14.80 13.13 15.65
C ILE A 347 -13.84 14.00 16.46
N THR A 348 -12.58 14.07 16.02
CA THR A 348 -11.56 15.00 16.56
C THR A 348 -10.97 15.83 15.42
N THR A 349 -10.76 17.13 15.62
CA THR A 349 -10.25 18.04 14.59
C THR A 349 -8.98 18.76 15.01
N TRP A 350 -8.13 19.10 14.04
CA TRP A 350 -6.95 19.93 14.25
C TRP A 350 -6.59 20.76 13.00
N GLY A 351 -5.75 21.78 13.15
CA GLY A 351 -5.41 22.72 12.08
C GLY A 351 -6.05 24.09 12.27
N SER A 352 -6.27 24.82 11.17
CA SER A 352 -6.75 26.21 11.20
C SER A 352 -8.15 26.33 11.83
N LEU A 353 -8.26 27.12 12.91
CA LEU A 353 -9.50 27.39 13.65
C LEU A 353 -10.66 27.80 12.73
N ASN A 354 -10.41 28.79 11.85
CA ASN A 354 -11.43 29.36 10.97
C ASN A 354 -11.92 28.39 9.89
N ASN A 355 -11.19 27.29 9.68
CA ASN A 355 -11.48 26.28 8.66
C ASN A 355 -11.86 24.92 9.28
N GLY A 356 -12.32 24.92 10.53
CA GLY A 356 -12.84 23.71 11.19
C GLY A 356 -11.77 22.86 11.90
N GLY A 357 -10.58 23.42 12.13
CA GLY A 357 -9.48 22.78 12.84
C GLY A 357 -9.58 22.87 14.36
N THR A 358 -8.45 23.10 15.04
CA THR A 358 -8.36 23.06 16.51
C THR A 358 -9.24 24.15 17.14
N ASN A 359 -10.05 23.77 18.13
CA ASN A 359 -11.00 24.65 18.84
C ASN A 359 -12.08 25.30 17.97
N ALA A 360 -12.32 24.78 16.75
CA ALA A 360 -13.41 25.28 15.92
C ALA A 360 -14.76 25.14 16.63
N SER A 361 -15.62 26.13 16.42
CA SER A 361 -16.99 26.09 16.93
C SER A 361 -17.80 25.01 16.20
N ASN A 362 -18.80 24.45 16.89
CA ASN A 362 -19.77 23.49 16.34
C ASN A 362 -19.18 22.15 15.87
N VAL A 363 -17.92 21.81 16.23
CA VAL A 363 -17.40 20.46 16.06
C VAL A 363 -18.29 19.47 16.83
N PRO A 364 -18.77 18.38 16.19
CA PRO A 364 -19.61 17.40 16.87
C PRO A 364 -18.93 16.78 18.09
N THR A 365 -19.63 16.79 19.23
CA THR A 365 -19.17 16.15 20.48
C THR A 365 -19.87 14.83 20.77
N ASP A 366 -20.89 14.50 19.99
CA ASP A 366 -21.64 13.25 20.00
C ASP A 366 -20.99 12.18 19.08
N LYS A 367 -21.59 10.99 19.07
CA LYS A 367 -21.09 9.78 18.39
C LYS A 367 -22.03 9.35 17.27
N GLY A 368 -21.64 8.34 16.50
CA GLY A 368 -22.49 7.71 15.48
C GLY A 368 -22.40 8.33 14.09
N TYR A 369 -21.37 9.13 13.83
CA TYR A 369 -21.02 9.57 12.48
C TYR A 369 -20.33 8.44 11.71
N THR A 370 -20.69 8.28 10.44
CA THR A 370 -20.17 7.22 9.57
C THR A 370 -19.16 7.73 8.56
N LYS A 371 -19.23 9.02 8.22
CA LYS A 371 -18.38 9.61 7.18
C LYS A 371 -18.30 11.13 7.33
N ILE A 372 -17.16 11.71 6.98
CA ILE A 372 -16.95 13.16 6.90
C ILE A 372 -16.71 13.54 5.43
N TYR A 373 -17.12 14.75 5.08
CA TYR A 373 -16.99 15.37 3.77
C TYR A 373 -16.44 16.77 3.94
N SER A 374 -15.79 17.30 2.90
CA SER A 374 -15.11 18.59 2.96
C SER A 374 -15.40 19.45 1.72
N THR A 375 -15.40 20.76 1.94
CA THR A 375 -15.13 21.79 0.93
C THR A 375 -13.69 22.29 1.12
N VAL A 376 -13.29 23.40 0.50
CA VAL A 376 -11.96 24.01 0.72
C VAL A 376 -11.76 24.42 2.19
N SER A 377 -12.83 24.83 2.89
CA SER A 377 -12.73 25.50 4.20
C SER A 377 -13.75 25.03 5.25
N ALA A 378 -14.56 24.00 4.95
CA ALA A 378 -15.56 23.48 5.88
C ALA A 378 -15.68 21.96 5.84
N PHE A 379 -16.36 21.40 6.83
CA PHE A 379 -16.64 19.98 6.97
C PHE A 379 -18.12 19.70 7.18
N ALA A 380 -18.57 18.52 6.73
CA ALA A 380 -19.90 17.97 6.96
C ALA A 380 -19.79 16.49 7.37
N ALA A 381 -20.33 16.12 8.53
CA ALA A 381 -20.40 14.73 9.00
C ALA A 381 -21.80 14.15 8.79
N LEU A 382 -21.85 12.94 8.23
CA LEU A 382 -23.07 12.16 8.01
C LEU A 382 -23.20 11.09 9.10
N ALA A 383 -24.35 11.05 9.77
CA ALA A 383 -24.66 10.04 10.79
C ALA A 383 -25.37 8.81 10.22
N HIS A 384 -25.41 7.72 10.99
CA HIS A 384 -26.10 6.46 10.62
C HIS A 384 -27.58 6.62 10.26
N ASP A 385 -28.28 7.56 10.90
CA ASP A 385 -29.68 7.86 10.59
C ASP A 385 -29.84 8.79 9.37
N GLY A 386 -28.73 9.22 8.78
CA GLY A 386 -28.69 10.16 7.68
C GLY A 386 -28.90 11.61 8.09
N SER A 387 -28.73 11.98 9.36
CA SER A 387 -28.64 13.38 9.80
C SER A 387 -27.23 13.95 9.57
N ILE A 388 -27.13 15.29 9.54
CA ILE A 388 -25.90 15.99 9.14
C ILE A 388 -25.51 17.04 10.18
N LYS A 389 -24.22 17.09 10.52
CA LYS A 389 -23.60 18.20 11.24
C LYS A 389 -22.52 18.85 10.40
N VAL A 390 -22.36 20.16 10.55
CA VAL A 390 -21.35 20.94 9.82
C VAL A 390 -20.59 21.86 10.75
N TRP A 391 -19.34 22.14 10.39
CA TRP A 391 -18.46 23.08 11.10
C TRP A 391 -17.39 23.63 10.15
N GLY A 392 -16.67 24.67 10.60
CA GLY A 392 -15.70 25.41 9.79
C GLY A 392 -16.26 26.72 9.24
N ASN A 393 -15.72 27.18 8.11
CA ASN A 393 -16.11 28.48 7.55
C ASN A 393 -17.56 28.45 7.05
N SER A 394 -18.40 29.36 7.55
CA SER A 394 -19.83 29.43 7.23
C SER A 394 -20.11 29.69 5.75
N ASP A 395 -19.26 30.49 5.10
CA ASP A 395 -19.44 30.87 3.69
C ASP A 395 -19.18 29.68 2.75
N TYR A 396 -18.44 28.68 3.22
CA TYR A 396 -18.07 27.47 2.48
C TYR A 396 -18.87 26.23 2.93
N GLY A 397 -20.03 26.44 3.57
CA GLY A 397 -20.93 25.36 4.00
C GLY A 397 -20.71 24.84 5.42
N GLY A 398 -19.86 25.51 6.22
CA GLY A 398 -19.64 25.21 7.65
C GLY A 398 -20.81 25.58 8.58
N ALA A 399 -21.90 26.09 8.02
CA ALA A 399 -23.13 26.42 8.72
C ALA A 399 -24.37 26.09 7.85
N ASN A 400 -25.55 26.12 8.45
CA ASN A 400 -26.85 26.02 7.76
C ASN A 400 -27.09 24.71 6.98
N ALA A 401 -26.56 23.59 7.49
CA ALA A 401 -26.87 22.27 6.94
C ALA A 401 -28.40 22.00 6.94
N PRO A 402 -28.92 21.28 5.93
CA PRO A 402 -30.33 20.95 5.88
C PRO A 402 -30.80 20.15 7.09
N ALA A 403 -31.89 20.59 7.72
CA ALA A 403 -32.50 19.88 8.82
C ALA A 403 -33.15 18.55 8.39
N GLY A 404 -33.15 17.58 9.31
CA GLY A 404 -33.77 16.27 9.16
C GLY A 404 -32.76 15.12 9.03
N SER A 405 -33.28 13.95 8.71
CA SER A 405 -32.53 12.70 8.55
C SER A 405 -32.90 11.98 7.24
N GLY A 406 -32.31 10.80 7.01
CA GLY A 406 -32.51 9.98 5.82
C GLY A 406 -31.73 10.44 4.58
N TYR A 407 -30.74 11.32 4.75
CA TYR A 407 -29.76 11.60 3.70
C TYR A 407 -28.81 10.40 3.57
N THR A 408 -28.58 9.96 2.35
CA THR A 408 -27.75 8.77 2.08
C THR A 408 -26.33 9.14 1.67
N LYS A 409 -26.12 10.38 1.20
CA LYS A 409 -24.83 10.84 0.68
C LYS A 409 -24.71 12.35 0.64
N ILE A 410 -23.49 12.84 0.87
CA ILE A 410 -23.08 14.24 0.70
C ILE A 410 -22.12 14.31 -0.51
N TYR A 411 -22.20 15.40 -1.26
CA TYR A 411 -21.37 15.76 -2.41
C TYR A 411 -20.84 17.18 -2.18
N SER A 412 -19.70 17.53 -2.76
CA SER A 412 -19.12 18.88 -2.59
C SER A 412 -18.53 19.47 -3.86
N THR A 413 -18.58 20.80 -3.94
CA THR A 413 -17.78 21.68 -4.79
C THR A 413 -16.72 22.37 -3.92
N VAL A 414 -16.02 23.41 -4.41
CA VAL A 414 -15.04 24.14 -3.58
C VAL A 414 -15.66 24.85 -2.38
N GLY A 415 -16.93 25.27 -2.48
CA GLY A 415 -17.59 26.10 -1.49
C GLY A 415 -19.00 25.67 -1.09
N ALA A 416 -19.55 24.62 -1.70
CA ALA A 416 -20.90 24.17 -1.39
C ALA A 416 -20.99 22.65 -1.20
N PHE A 417 -22.04 22.24 -0.48
CA PHE A 417 -22.43 20.86 -0.32
C PHE A 417 -23.81 20.61 -0.94
N ALA A 418 -24.01 19.40 -1.44
CA ALA A 418 -25.30 18.88 -1.85
C ALA A 418 -25.57 17.50 -1.23
N VAL A 419 -26.82 17.23 -0.87
CA VAL A 419 -27.25 15.98 -0.25
C VAL A 419 -28.33 15.30 -1.05
N LEU A 420 -28.28 13.96 -1.07
CA LEU A 420 -29.25 13.10 -1.74
C LEU A 420 -29.99 12.22 -0.71
N LYS A 421 -31.30 12.07 -0.88
CA LYS A 421 -32.12 11.09 -0.14
C LYS A 421 -32.41 9.85 -0.98
N ALA A 422 -32.88 8.78 -0.34
CA ALA A 422 -33.28 7.55 -1.01
C ALA A 422 -34.43 7.73 -2.02
N ASP A 423 -35.31 8.73 -1.83
CA ASP A 423 -36.35 9.08 -2.80
C ASP A 423 -35.84 9.93 -3.98
N GLY A 424 -34.53 10.20 -4.00
CA GLY A 424 -33.86 10.99 -5.01
C GLY A 424 -34.11 12.49 -4.90
N SER A 425 -34.57 13.01 -3.76
CA SER A 425 -34.64 14.46 -3.51
C SER A 425 -33.27 15.04 -3.15
N ILE A 426 -33.02 16.28 -3.59
CA ILE A 426 -31.75 16.98 -3.40
C ILE A 426 -31.96 18.24 -2.56
N LYS A 427 -31.01 18.55 -1.68
CA LYS A 427 -30.85 19.88 -1.09
C LYS A 427 -29.38 20.31 -1.20
N ALA A 428 -29.13 21.61 -1.26
CA ALA A 428 -27.78 22.17 -1.25
C ALA A 428 -27.67 23.31 -0.23
N TRP A 429 -26.44 23.58 0.22
CA TRP A 429 -26.09 24.70 1.10
C TRP A 429 -24.61 25.08 0.94
N GLY A 430 -24.22 26.24 1.44
CA GLY A 430 -22.88 26.81 1.30
C GLY A 430 -22.88 28.00 0.34
N GLU A 431 -21.75 28.23 -0.32
CA GLU A 431 -21.54 29.36 -1.22
C GLU A 431 -22.54 29.32 -2.39
N SER A 432 -23.22 30.45 -2.65
CA SER A 432 -24.26 30.53 -3.68
C SER A 432 -23.72 30.20 -5.07
N ASP A 433 -22.56 30.77 -5.39
CA ASP A 433 -21.97 30.73 -6.73
C ASP A 433 -21.33 29.36 -7.01
N ALA A 434 -21.00 28.59 -5.96
CA ALA A 434 -20.52 27.22 -6.07
C ALA A 434 -21.65 26.15 -6.02
N GLY A 435 -22.92 26.56 -6.18
CA GLY A 435 -24.06 25.64 -6.20
C GLY A 435 -24.69 25.33 -4.84
N GLY A 436 -24.43 26.16 -3.83
CA GLY A 436 -25.06 26.08 -2.50
C GLY A 436 -26.54 26.46 -2.48
N VAL A 437 -27.06 26.98 -3.60
CA VAL A 437 -28.47 27.34 -3.79
C VAL A 437 -29.02 26.74 -5.09
N ASN A 438 -30.34 26.81 -5.29
CA ASN A 438 -31.02 26.41 -6.53
C ASN A 438 -30.88 24.92 -6.92
N ALA A 439 -30.71 24.03 -5.95
CA ALA A 439 -30.78 22.59 -6.18
C ALA A 439 -32.13 22.19 -6.81
N PRO A 440 -32.17 21.17 -7.69
CA PRO A 440 -33.40 20.73 -8.35
C PRO A 440 -34.52 20.37 -7.36
N ALA A 441 -35.72 20.88 -7.59
CA ALA A 441 -36.88 20.68 -6.72
C ALA A 441 -37.61 19.33 -6.94
N ASP A 442 -37.38 18.70 -8.10
CA ASP A 442 -37.97 17.42 -8.44
C ASP A 442 -37.18 16.24 -7.85
N LYS A 443 -37.73 15.02 -7.97
CA LYS A 443 -37.21 13.79 -7.34
C LYS A 443 -36.72 12.76 -8.38
N GLY A 444 -36.23 11.63 -7.88
CA GLY A 444 -35.81 10.48 -8.69
C GLY A 444 -34.37 10.54 -9.19
N TYR A 445 -33.55 11.42 -8.63
CA TYR A 445 -32.10 11.44 -8.88
C TYR A 445 -31.44 10.26 -8.17
N THR A 446 -30.49 9.63 -8.83
CA THR A 446 -29.76 8.46 -8.32
C THR A 446 -28.32 8.80 -7.94
N LYS A 447 -27.75 9.85 -8.55
CA LYS A 447 -26.38 10.30 -8.26
C LYS A 447 -26.19 11.78 -8.60
N ILE A 448 -25.33 12.45 -7.84
CA ILE A 448 -24.84 13.80 -8.12
C ILE A 448 -23.36 13.69 -8.51
N TYR A 449 -22.93 14.57 -9.40
CA TYR A 449 -21.55 14.77 -9.83
C TYR A 449 -21.22 16.25 -9.64
N SER A 450 -19.96 16.58 -9.44
CA SER A 450 -19.52 17.97 -9.26
C SER A 450 -18.25 18.26 -10.04
N ASN A 451 -18.05 19.54 -10.35
CA ASN A 451 -16.76 20.11 -10.67
C ASN A 451 -16.40 21.18 -9.63
N GLU A 452 -15.55 22.15 -9.97
CA GLU A 452 -15.08 23.15 -9.01
C GLU A 452 -16.23 24.00 -8.45
N HIS A 453 -17.18 24.44 -9.28
CA HIS A 453 -18.24 25.40 -8.89
C HIS A 453 -19.67 24.98 -9.27
N ALA A 454 -19.88 23.80 -9.83
CA ALA A 454 -21.19 23.33 -10.27
C ALA A 454 -21.45 21.86 -9.94
N PHE A 455 -22.73 21.52 -9.88
CA PHE A 455 -23.25 20.17 -9.72
C PHE A 455 -24.07 19.73 -10.94
N ALA A 456 -24.09 18.42 -11.19
CA ALA A 456 -24.94 17.76 -12.16
C ALA A 456 -25.55 16.48 -11.56
N ALA A 457 -26.88 16.40 -11.51
CA ALA A 457 -27.62 15.25 -10.99
C ALA A 457 -28.19 14.39 -12.12
N LEU A 458 -28.03 13.07 -11.99
CA LEU A 458 -28.46 12.05 -12.95
C LEU A 458 -29.65 11.25 -12.40
N LYS A 459 -30.65 11.00 -13.25
CA LYS A 459 -31.78 10.11 -12.94
C LYS A 459 -31.59 8.70 -13.52
N ALA A 460 -32.42 7.76 -13.06
CA ALA A 460 -32.42 6.39 -13.57
C ALA A 460 -32.75 6.27 -15.07
N ASP A 461 -33.55 7.18 -15.63
CA ASP A 461 -33.83 7.24 -17.07
C ASP A 461 -32.71 7.92 -17.87
N GLY A 462 -31.65 8.35 -17.19
CA GLY A 462 -30.50 9.00 -17.77
C GLY A 462 -30.71 10.48 -18.10
N SER A 463 -31.77 11.14 -17.61
CA SER A 463 -31.90 12.60 -17.70
C SER A 463 -30.99 13.32 -16.68
N ILE A 464 -30.55 14.54 -17.04
CA ILE A 464 -29.58 15.32 -16.26
C ILE A 464 -30.16 16.70 -15.91
N LYS A 465 -29.90 17.17 -14.68
CA LYS A 465 -30.06 18.58 -14.28
C LYS A 465 -28.77 19.10 -13.66
N ALA A 466 -28.36 20.31 -14.05
CA ALA A 466 -27.22 21.00 -13.47
C ALA A 466 -27.65 22.27 -12.72
N TRP A 467 -26.85 22.68 -11.74
CA TRP A 467 -26.98 23.94 -11.00
C TRP A 467 -25.60 24.38 -10.46
N GLY A 468 -25.45 25.67 -10.13
CA GLY A 468 -24.18 26.28 -9.71
C GLY A 468 -23.71 27.32 -10.73
N ASP A 469 -22.39 27.58 -10.80
CA ASP A 469 -21.83 28.57 -11.72
C ASP A 469 -22.09 28.21 -13.19
N PRO A 470 -22.79 29.07 -13.97
CA PRO A 470 -23.02 28.84 -15.40
C PRO A 470 -21.74 28.67 -16.22
N PHE A 471 -20.64 29.35 -15.85
CA PHE A 471 -19.37 29.26 -16.57
C PHE A 471 -18.75 27.86 -16.49
N THR A 472 -18.94 27.16 -15.37
CA THR A 472 -18.46 25.79 -15.16
C THR A 472 -19.48 24.72 -15.57
N GLY A 473 -20.63 25.09 -16.12
CA GLY A 473 -21.67 24.14 -16.53
C GLY A 473 -22.72 23.84 -15.46
N GLY A 474 -22.90 24.76 -14.51
CA GLY A 474 -24.08 24.82 -13.63
C GLY A 474 -25.38 25.09 -14.40
N GLU A 475 -25.31 25.39 -15.69
CA GLU A 475 -26.46 25.50 -16.57
C GLU A 475 -26.25 24.70 -17.87
N SER A 476 -27.29 24.62 -18.69
CA SER A 476 -27.23 24.03 -20.05
C SER A 476 -26.86 22.55 -20.10
N ALA A 477 -27.20 21.78 -19.06
CA ALA A 477 -27.15 20.32 -19.11
C ALA A 477 -27.99 19.77 -20.29
N PRO A 478 -27.58 18.65 -20.90
CA PRO A 478 -28.26 18.10 -22.07
C PRO A 478 -29.72 17.73 -21.79
N ALA A 479 -30.60 18.03 -22.75
CA ALA A 479 -32.05 17.84 -22.62
C ALA A 479 -32.51 16.40 -22.92
N ASP A 480 -31.67 15.61 -23.60
CA ASP A 480 -31.94 14.22 -23.93
C ASP A 480 -31.61 13.26 -22.79
N LYS A 481 -31.93 11.98 -23.01
CA LYS A 481 -31.91 10.93 -21.98
C LYS A 481 -30.97 9.77 -22.34
N GLY A 482 -30.89 8.78 -21.45
CA GLY A 482 -30.11 7.56 -21.65
C GLY A 482 -28.64 7.67 -21.27
N TYR A 483 -28.24 8.74 -20.57
CA TYR A 483 -26.92 8.83 -19.97
C TYR A 483 -26.78 7.86 -18.79
N THR A 484 -25.60 7.28 -18.66
CA THR A 484 -25.30 6.26 -17.66
C THR A 484 -24.27 6.74 -16.63
N LYS A 485 -23.39 7.66 -17.01
CA LYS A 485 -22.39 8.27 -16.14
C LYS A 485 -22.06 9.68 -16.61
N ILE A 486 -21.76 10.56 -15.66
CA ILE A 486 -21.22 11.90 -15.90
C ILE A 486 -19.77 11.90 -15.41
N TYR A 487 -18.92 12.65 -16.11
CA TYR A 487 -17.53 12.92 -15.79
C TYR A 487 -17.32 14.43 -15.78
N SER A 488 -16.33 14.91 -15.05
CA SER A 488 -16.00 16.33 -14.91
C SER A 488 -14.50 16.57 -14.93
N ASN A 489 -14.13 17.76 -15.40
CA ASN A 489 -12.90 18.44 -14.98
C ASN A 489 -13.26 19.65 -14.13
N GLU A 490 -12.34 20.58 -13.85
CA GLU A 490 -12.62 21.72 -12.97
C GLU A 490 -13.73 22.65 -13.51
N PHE A 491 -13.87 22.77 -14.84
CA PHE A 491 -14.75 23.78 -15.46
C PHE A 491 -15.80 23.24 -16.44
N ALA A 492 -15.90 21.93 -16.64
CA ALA A 492 -16.81 21.33 -17.63
C ALA A 492 -17.25 19.90 -17.25
N PHE A 493 -18.31 19.44 -17.92
CA PHE A 493 -18.86 18.09 -17.76
C PHE A 493 -18.92 17.34 -19.10
N ALA A 494 -18.85 16.01 -19.01
CA ALA A 494 -19.03 15.06 -20.11
C ALA A 494 -19.93 13.89 -19.67
N ALA A 495 -21.07 13.69 -20.34
CA ALA A 495 -21.99 12.59 -20.06
C ALA A 495 -21.88 11.48 -21.12
N LEU A 496 -21.85 10.23 -20.64
CA LEU A 496 -21.65 9.02 -21.44
C LEU A 496 -22.91 8.15 -21.47
N LYS A 497 -23.35 7.73 -22.67
CA LYS A 497 -24.44 6.77 -22.86
C LYS A 497 -23.94 5.33 -22.96
N ALA A 498 -24.86 4.37 -22.86
CA ALA A 498 -24.55 2.94 -22.96
C ALA A 498 -23.99 2.52 -24.34
N ASP A 499 -24.34 3.25 -25.40
CA ASP A 499 -23.78 3.05 -26.75
C ASP A 499 -22.38 3.68 -26.93
N GLY A 500 -21.88 4.32 -25.86
CA GLY A 500 -20.60 5.00 -25.84
C GLY A 500 -20.61 6.37 -26.52
N SER A 501 -21.77 6.95 -26.83
CA SER A 501 -21.86 8.36 -27.29
C SER A 501 -21.64 9.34 -26.12
N ILE A 502 -21.04 10.50 -26.42
CA ILE A 502 -20.64 11.52 -25.44
C ILE A 502 -21.32 12.85 -25.73
N THR A 503 -21.77 13.55 -24.69
CA THR A 503 -22.25 14.93 -24.76
C THR A 503 -21.57 15.76 -23.69
N VAL A 504 -21.20 17.00 -24.01
CA VAL A 504 -20.43 17.88 -23.12
C VAL A 504 -21.12 19.23 -22.94
N TRP A 505 -20.87 19.88 -21.80
CA TRP A 505 -21.32 21.24 -21.51
C TRP A 505 -20.39 21.91 -20.48
N GLY A 506 -20.54 23.23 -20.30
CA GLY A 506 -19.68 24.05 -19.43
C GLY A 506 -18.65 24.85 -20.22
N ASN A 507 -17.51 25.15 -19.60
CA ASN A 507 -16.49 26.02 -20.18
C ASN A 507 -15.93 25.47 -21.49
N SER A 508 -15.99 26.26 -22.57
CA SER A 508 -15.59 25.82 -23.91
C SER A 508 -14.09 25.52 -24.04
N PHE A 509 -13.24 26.29 -23.35
CA PHE A 509 -11.79 26.07 -23.32
C PHE A 509 -11.44 24.76 -22.63
N SER A 510 -12.20 24.39 -21.59
CA SER A 510 -11.99 23.18 -20.80
C SER A 510 -12.73 21.96 -21.35
N GLY A 511 -13.15 21.96 -22.61
CA GLY A 511 -13.81 20.80 -23.23
C GLY A 511 -15.30 20.68 -22.96
N GLY A 512 -15.96 21.74 -22.47
CA GLY A 512 -17.42 21.87 -22.44
C GLY A 512 -18.06 22.04 -23.82
N THR A 513 -17.25 22.02 -24.90
CA THR A 513 -17.69 21.94 -26.29
C THR A 513 -16.80 20.94 -27.06
N SER A 514 -17.18 20.63 -28.31
CA SER A 514 -16.39 19.79 -29.22
C SER A 514 -16.18 18.34 -28.75
N ALA A 515 -17.23 17.73 -28.18
CA ALA A 515 -17.24 16.29 -27.88
C ALA A 515 -16.91 15.44 -29.13
N PRO A 516 -16.32 14.25 -28.96
CA PRO A 516 -16.20 13.27 -30.03
C PRO A 516 -17.56 12.93 -30.64
N THR A 517 -17.62 12.81 -31.98
CA THR A 517 -18.87 12.55 -32.71
C THR A 517 -19.15 11.07 -32.94
N ASP A 518 -18.15 10.22 -32.74
CA ASP A 518 -18.24 8.77 -32.86
C ASP A 518 -18.65 8.10 -31.54
N LYS A 519 -18.86 6.78 -31.58
CA LYS A 519 -19.43 5.98 -30.49
C LYS A 519 -18.46 4.88 -30.01
N GLY A 520 -18.89 4.11 -29.02
CA GLY A 520 -18.14 2.96 -28.49
C GLY A 520 -17.13 3.31 -27.39
N TYR A 521 -17.17 4.53 -26.85
CA TYR A 521 -16.40 4.88 -25.67
C TYR A 521 -16.93 4.16 -24.43
N THR A 522 -16.01 3.70 -23.60
CA THR A 522 -16.32 2.90 -22.40
C THR A 522 -15.99 3.66 -21.12
N LYS A 523 -15.03 4.59 -21.18
CA LYS A 523 -14.60 5.39 -20.04
C LYS A 523 -14.07 6.75 -20.50
N ILE A 524 -14.30 7.77 -19.69
CA ILE A 524 -13.73 9.11 -19.86
C ILE A 524 -12.79 9.37 -18.68
N TYR A 525 -11.68 10.04 -18.96
CA TYR A 525 -10.70 10.51 -18.01
C TYR A 525 -10.55 12.02 -18.19
N SER A 526 -10.10 12.70 -17.14
CA SER A 526 -9.95 14.15 -17.14
C SER A 526 -8.72 14.61 -16.36
N ASN A 527 -8.24 15.78 -16.74
CA ASN A 527 -7.38 16.65 -15.92
C ASN A 527 -8.07 18.01 -15.77
N GLU A 528 -7.41 19.06 -15.32
CA GLU A 528 -8.01 20.37 -15.02
C GLU A 528 -8.78 20.98 -16.21
N TYR A 529 -8.26 20.87 -17.43
CA TYR A 529 -8.79 21.58 -18.61
C TYR A 529 -9.11 20.69 -19.82
N ALA A 530 -8.92 19.37 -19.72
CA ALA A 530 -9.09 18.47 -20.86
C ALA A 530 -9.67 17.11 -20.47
N PHE A 531 -10.16 16.41 -21.48
CA PHE A 531 -10.72 15.07 -21.39
C PHE A 531 -10.04 14.11 -22.36
N ALA A 532 -9.99 12.83 -22.00
CA ALA A 532 -9.56 11.71 -22.82
C ALA A 532 -10.56 10.55 -22.69
N ALA A 533 -11.18 10.12 -23.79
CA ALA A 533 -12.13 9.00 -23.81
C ALA A 533 -11.50 7.75 -24.42
N LEU A 534 -11.70 6.60 -23.76
CA LEU A 534 -11.13 5.29 -24.10
C LEU A 534 -12.22 4.34 -24.62
N LYS A 535 -11.97 3.68 -25.74
CA LYS A 535 -12.82 2.63 -26.30
C LYS A 535 -12.38 1.23 -25.88
N ALA A 536 -13.25 0.24 -26.11
CA ALA A 536 -12.96 -1.17 -25.83
C ALA A 536 -11.79 -1.75 -26.65
N ASP A 537 -11.54 -1.21 -27.85
CA ASP A 537 -10.38 -1.59 -28.68
C ASP A 537 -9.08 -0.87 -28.25
N GLY A 538 -9.14 -0.10 -27.17
CA GLY A 538 -8.02 0.65 -26.64
C GLY A 538 -7.70 1.93 -27.38
N SER A 539 -8.49 2.38 -28.37
CA SER A 539 -8.28 3.71 -28.99
C SER A 539 -8.71 4.84 -28.04
N ILE A 540 -7.99 5.96 -28.11
CA ILE A 540 -8.22 7.16 -27.28
C ILE A 540 -8.57 8.36 -28.16
N THR A 541 -9.49 9.20 -27.70
CA THR A 541 -9.79 10.50 -28.32
C THR A 541 -9.81 11.59 -27.26
N THR A 542 -9.18 12.73 -27.54
CA THR A 542 -9.00 13.83 -26.58
C THR A 542 -9.67 15.12 -27.06
N TRP A 543 -10.14 15.93 -26.10
CA TRP A 543 -10.72 17.26 -26.35
C TRP A 543 -10.53 18.19 -25.15
N GLY A 544 -10.83 19.48 -25.31
CA GLY A 544 -10.49 20.54 -24.35
C GLY A 544 -9.16 21.22 -24.69
N ASP A 545 -8.55 21.85 -23.69
CA ASP A 545 -7.35 22.68 -23.87
C ASP A 545 -6.18 21.89 -24.47
N THR A 546 -5.65 22.39 -25.59
CA THR A 546 -4.54 21.75 -26.31
C THR A 546 -3.29 21.61 -25.46
N LYS A 547 -2.96 22.59 -24.61
CA LYS A 547 -1.77 22.49 -23.74
C LYS A 547 -1.94 21.40 -22.71
N SER A 548 -3.13 21.29 -22.14
CA SER A 548 -3.47 20.27 -21.14
C SER A 548 -3.76 18.88 -21.73
N GLY A 549 -3.35 18.60 -22.96
CA GLY A 549 -3.52 17.26 -23.57
C GLY A 549 -4.87 17.05 -24.27
N GLY A 550 -5.63 18.11 -24.49
CA GLY A 550 -6.90 18.11 -25.23
C GLY A 550 -6.73 18.01 -26.75
N LYS A 551 -7.57 18.70 -27.50
CA LYS A 551 -7.63 18.54 -28.96
C LYS A 551 -6.32 18.99 -29.61
N ASN A 552 -5.80 18.18 -30.54
CA ASN A 552 -4.54 18.43 -31.26
C ASN A 552 -3.29 18.52 -30.36
N ALA A 553 -3.34 18.00 -29.14
CA ALA A 553 -2.17 17.97 -28.29
C ALA A 553 -1.04 17.13 -28.92
N LEU A 554 0.19 17.62 -28.78
CA LEU A 554 1.37 16.91 -29.25
C LEU A 554 1.51 15.57 -28.51
N ASN A 555 1.80 14.49 -29.25
CA ASN A 555 1.90 13.11 -28.76
C ASN A 555 0.61 12.51 -28.20
N ALA A 556 -0.55 13.14 -28.42
CA ALA A 556 -1.83 12.50 -28.13
C ALA A 556 -1.90 11.16 -28.90
N PRO A 557 -2.38 10.07 -28.26
CA PRO A 557 -2.42 8.75 -28.88
C PRO A 557 -3.20 8.73 -30.20
N THR A 558 -2.64 8.10 -31.23
CA THR A 558 -3.30 7.87 -32.54
C THR A 558 -3.47 6.37 -32.84
N ASP A 559 -2.94 5.52 -31.96
CA ASP A 559 -2.95 4.06 -32.04
C ASP A 559 -3.89 3.44 -30.99
N LYS A 560 -3.83 2.10 -30.85
CA LYS A 560 -4.78 1.29 -30.08
C LYS A 560 -4.09 0.52 -28.95
N ASP A 561 -4.83 -0.39 -28.32
CA ASP A 561 -4.39 -1.33 -27.27
C ASP A 561 -4.06 -0.69 -25.92
N TYR A 562 -4.48 0.56 -25.69
CA TYR A 562 -4.46 1.16 -24.36
C TYR A 562 -5.51 0.51 -23.48
N ILE A 563 -5.11 0.20 -22.24
CA ILE A 563 -5.99 -0.43 -21.25
C ILE A 563 -6.44 0.55 -20.17
N LYS A 564 -5.69 1.63 -19.96
CA LYS A 564 -5.98 2.63 -18.93
C LYS A 564 -5.28 3.96 -19.21
N VAL A 565 -5.94 5.06 -18.82
CA VAL A 565 -5.39 6.42 -18.84
C VAL A 565 -5.28 6.92 -17.40
N TYR A 566 -4.27 7.74 -17.16
CA TYR A 566 -3.93 8.39 -15.89
C TYR A 566 -3.70 9.86 -16.18
N SER A 567 -3.90 10.71 -15.19
CA SER A 567 -3.73 12.16 -15.35
C SER A 567 -2.98 12.79 -14.19
N THR A 568 -2.21 13.82 -14.52
CA THR A 568 -1.79 14.87 -13.59
C THR A 568 -2.76 16.05 -13.75
N ARG A 569 -2.44 17.22 -13.18
CA ARG A 569 -3.25 18.43 -13.33
C ARG A 569 -3.39 18.90 -14.78
N ARG A 570 -2.35 18.76 -15.62
CA ARG A 570 -2.36 19.23 -17.02
C ARG A 570 -1.79 18.24 -18.05
N ALA A 571 -1.47 17.01 -17.66
CA ALA A 571 -1.01 15.95 -18.58
C ALA A 571 -1.78 14.64 -18.38
N PHE A 572 -1.62 13.77 -19.37
CA PHE A 572 -2.10 12.40 -19.35
C PHE A 572 -0.97 11.42 -19.64
N ALA A 573 -1.10 10.21 -19.11
CA ALA A 573 -0.32 9.05 -19.49
C ALA A 573 -1.26 7.86 -19.74
N ALA A 574 -1.05 7.09 -20.80
CA ALA A 574 -1.83 5.91 -21.11
C ALA A 574 -0.95 4.67 -21.18
N LEU A 575 -1.40 3.60 -20.52
CA LEU A 575 -0.73 2.30 -20.43
C LEU A 575 -1.37 1.34 -21.43
N LYS A 576 -0.54 0.60 -22.17
CA LYS A 576 -0.97 -0.50 -23.04
C LYS A 576 -0.87 -1.86 -22.37
N ALA A 577 -1.56 -2.85 -22.95
CA ALA A 577 -1.51 -4.24 -22.48
C ALA A 577 -0.09 -4.85 -22.52
N ASP A 578 0.78 -4.39 -23.43
CA ASP A 578 2.19 -4.81 -23.51
C ASP A 578 3.11 -4.07 -22.53
N GLY A 579 2.54 -3.19 -21.72
CA GLY A 579 3.24 -2.38 -20.74
C GLY A 579 4.01 -1.20 -21.31
N SER A 580 3.78 -0.80 -22.56
CA SER A 580 4.27 0.49 -23.09
C SER A 580 3.41 1.67 -22.63
N ILE A 581 4.02 2.87 -22.58
CA ILE A 581 3.38 4.08 -22.06
C ILE A 581 3.47 5.21 -23.08
N THR A 582 2.36 5.90 -23.30
CA THR A 582 2.30 7.14 -24.08
C THR A 582 1.92 8.29 -23.15
N THR A 583 2.68 9.38 -23.17
CA THR A 583 2.43 10.57 -22.32
C THR A 583 2.25 11.82 -23.20
N TRP A 584 1.25 12.65 -22.88
CA TRP A 584 0.93 13.86 -23.61
C TRP A 584 0.33 14.95 -22.70
N GLY A 585 0.25 16.18 -23.21
CA GLY A 585 -0.14 17.37 -22.42
C GLY A 585 1.04 18.03 -21.73
N ASP A 586 0.73 18.96 -20.83
CA ASP A 586 1.71 19.79 -20.13
C ASP A 586 2.10 19.17 -18.78
N MET A 587 3.37 18.83 -18.65
CA MET A 587 3.95 18.28 -17.42
C MET A 587 4.73 19.34 -16.65
N GLU A 588 4.78 20.57 -17.15
CA GLU A 588 5.51 21.66 -16.53
C GLU A 588 4.65 22.32 -15.46
N ASN A 589 5.26 22.56 -14.29
CA ASN A 589 4.68 23.47 -13.34
C ASN A 589 4.90 24.91 -13.84
N PRO A 590 3.83 25.72 -14.04
CA PRO A 590 3.94 27.12 -14.48
C PRO A 590 4.77 28.01 -13.55
N TRP A 591 4.95 27.59 -12.29
CA TRP A 591 5.71 28.28 -11.25
C TRP A 591 7.17 27.81 -11.16
N SER A 592 7.60 26.88 -12.02
CA SER A 592 8.97 26.37 -12.06
C SER A 592 9.74 26.90 -13.30
N ASN A 593 10.98 27.32 -13.10
CA ASN A 593 11.88 27.75 -14.20
C ASN A 593 12.76 26.59 -14.71
N ILE A 594 12.28 25.34 -14.65
CA ILE A 594 13.10 24.16 -14.95
C ILE A 594 12.95 23.76 -16.42
N GLU A 595 13.99 24.00 -17.23
CA GLU A 595 14.06 23.47 -18.59
C GLU A 595 14.29 21.95 -18.61
N ASN A 596 13.61 21.24 -19.52
CA ASN A 596 13.79 19.82 -19.89
C ASN A 596 13.08 18.73 -19.03
N ILE A 597 11.83 18.95 -18.63
CA ILE A 597 10.99 17.97 -17.90
C ILE A 597 10.65 16.72 -18.75
N ARG A 598 10.72 16.81 -20.10
CA ARG A 598 10.42 15.69 -21.02
C ARG A 598 11.50 14.60 -21.10
N LYS A 599 12.68 14.76 -20.49
CA LYS A 599 13.85 13.88 -20.69
C LYS A 599 13.68 12.44 -20.16
N ASN A 600 12.62 12.13 -19.42
CA ASN A 600 12.49 10.86 -18.72
C ASN A 600 11.23 10.05 -19.02
N ILE A 601 10.40 10.47 -19.99
CA ILE A 601 9.20 9.71 -20.41
C ILE A 601 9.64 8.27 -20.77
N PRO A 602 8.98 7.23 -20.22
CA PRO A 602 9.30 5.84 -20.52
C PRO A 602 9.18 5.56 -22.03
N THR A 603 10.23 5.01 -22.64
CA THR A 603 10.22 4.52 -24.03
C THR A 603 10.29 2.99 -24.11
N ASP A 604 10.48 2.35 -22.97
CA ASP A 604 10.53 0.92 -22.76
C ASP A 604 9.16 0.33 -22.37
N LYS A 605 9.09 -0.99 -22.21
CA LYS A 605 7.84 -1.75 -21.99
C LYS A 605 7.88 -2.55 -20.69
N GLY A 606 6.79 -3.25 -20.39
CA GLY A 606 6.69 -4.16 -19.24
C GLY A 606 6.21 -3.50 -17.95
N TYR A 607 5.69 -2.28 -18.03
CA TYR A 607 4.97 -1.66 -16.91
C TYR A 607 3.58 -2.29 -16.76
N ILE A 608 3.11 -2.39 -15.53
CA ILE A 608 1.79 -2.95 -15.21
C ILE A 608 0.83 -1.94 -14.62
N GLU A 609 1.33 -0.81 -14.12
CA GLU A 609 0.51 0.23 -13.50
C GLU A 609 1.24 1.58 -13.56
N ILE A 610 0.48 2.68 -13.57
CA ILE A 610 0.98 4.04 -13.40
C ILE A 610 0.30 4.65 -12.16
N TYR A 611 1.03 5.49 -11.44
CA TYR A 611 0.55 6.34 -10.38
C TYR A 611 0.87 7.79 -10.75
N SER A 612 0.05 8.73 -10.32
CA SER A 612 0.25 10.15 -10.59
C SER A 612 -0.01 11.00 -9.35
N ASN A 613 0.59 12.18 -9.34
CA ASN A 613 0.25 13.29 -8.46
C ASN A 613 -0.04 14.54 -9.31
N GLU A 614 -0.04 15.73 -8.71
CA GLU A 614 -0.40 16.97 -9.40
C GLU A 614 0.46 17.26 -10.65
N PHE A 615 1.75 16.89 -10.66
CA PHE A 615 2.68 17.24 -11.75
C PHE A 615 3.63 16.11 -12.19
N ALA A 616 3.54 14.92 -11.60
CA ALA A 616 4.42 13.80 -11.90
C ALA A 616 3.69 12.46 -12.00
N PHE A 617 4.34 11.53 -12.70
CA PHE A 617 3.93 10.15 -12.89
C PHE A 617 5.00 9.19 -12.37
N THR A 618 4.57 7.99 -11.97
CA THR A 618 5.40 6.85 -11.60
C THR A 618 4.83 5.58 -12.20
N ALA A 619 5.57 4.87 -13.04
CA ALA A 619 5.18 3.56 -13.56
C ALA A 619 5.88 2.44 -12.77
N VAL A 620 5.21 1.29 -12.64
CA VAL A 620 5.70 0.15 -11.86
C VAL A 620 5.72 -1.10 -12.74
N ARG A 621 6.77 -1.92 -12.59
CA ARG A 621 6.90 -3.23 -13.25
C ARG A 621 6.52 -4.37 -12.29
N PRO A 622 6.30 -5.62 -12.78
CA PRO A 622 5.94 -6.77 -11.93
C PRO A 622 6.92 -7.08 -10.80
N ASP A 623 8.20 -6.72 -10.96
CA ASP A 623 9.25 -6.94 -9.96
C ASP A 623 9.34 -5.83 -8.90
N GLY A 624 8.45 -4.83 -8.97
CA GLY A 624 8.41 -3.69 -8.06
C GLY A 624 9.33 -2.54 -8.45
N SER A 625 10.12 -2.66 -9.53
CA SER A 625 10.91 -1.54 -10.03
C SER A 625 10.01 -0.41 -10.55
N ILE A 626 10.47 0.82 -10.39
CA ILE A 626 9.69 2.02 -10.72
C ILE A 626 10.42 2.96 -11.68
N ARG A 627 9.64 3.71 -12.46
CA ARG A 627 10.10 4.76 -13.37
C ARG A 627 9.30 6.03 -13.11
N THR A 628 9.96 7.13 -12.76
CA THR A 628 9.31 8.43 -12.53
C THR A 628 9.58 9.41 -13.69
N TRP A 629 8.59 10.26 -14.00
CA TRP A 629 8.73 11.36 -14.95
C TRP A 629 7.74 12.50 -14.64
N GLY A 630 7.95 13.70 -15.19
CA GLY A 630 7.21 14.92 -14.85
C GLY A 630 8.05 15.87 -14.00
N ASP A 631 7.42 16.82 -13.30
CA ASP A 631 8.13 17.88 -12.58
C ASP A 631 9.04 17.33 -11.46
N PRO A 632 10.36 17.62 -11.50
CA PRO A 632 11.31 17.17 -10.48
C PRO A 632 10.96 17.54 -9.05
N SER A 633 10.37 18.72 -8.84
CA SER A 633 9.99 19.27 -7.53
C SER A 633 8.80 18.52 -6.91
N TYR A 634 8.07 17.76 -7.73
CA TYR A 634 6.91 16.97 -7.33
C TYR A 634 7.15 15.46 -7.47
N GLY A 635 8.42 15.02 -7.45
CA GLY A 635 8.79 13.60 -7.52
C GLY A 635 8.87 13.04 -8.94
N GLY A 636 8.73 13.87 -9.97
CA GLY A 636 8.96 13.50 -11.37
C GLY A 636 10.43 13.42 -11.76
N ALA A 637 11.33 13.69 -10.82
CA ALA A 637 12.76 13.52 -11.00
C ALA A 637 13.05 12.02 -11.16
N TYR A 638 13.39 11.61 -12.37
CA TYR A 638 14.12 10.36 -12.52
C TYR A 638 15.48 10.57 -11.88
N ALA A 639 15.85 9.74 -10.90
CA ALA A 639 17.18 9.76 -10.30
C ALA A 639 18.21 9.31 -11.34
N SER A 640 18.55 10.20 -12.27
CA SER A 640 19.53 9.99 -13.34
C SER A 640 20.96 9.80 -12.82
N GLY A 641 21.18 9.99 -11.51
CA GLY A 641 22.43 9.69 -10.81
C GLY A 641 22.46 8.35 -10.06
N GLY A 642 21.38 7.55 -10.12
CA GLY A 642 21.19 6.34 -9.31
C GLY A 642 20.95 6.64 -7.82
N TYR A 643 20.46 5.67 -7.07
CA TYR A 643 20.27 5.74 -5.61
C TYR A 643 21.12 4.67 -4.92
N ASN A 644 21.36 4.80 -3.60
CA ASN A 644 22.12 3.80 -2.84
C ASN A 644 21.30 2.51 -2.71
N LEU A 645 21.52 1.58 -3.63
CA LEU A 645 20.90 0.25 -3.70
C LEU A 645 21.22 -0.61 -2.48
N ALA A 646 22.30 -0.30 -1.75
CA ALA A 646 22.74 -1.05 -0.58
C ALA A 646 22.08 -0.60 0.72
N LEU A 647 21.46 0.59 0.76
CA LEU A 647 20.86 1.13 1.98
C LEU A 647 19.80 0.18 2.57
N GLY A 648 20.00 -0.22 3.83
CA GLY A 648 19.15 -1.14 4.59
C GLY A 648 19.15 -2.59 4.10
N LYS A 649 20.02 -2.96 3.15
CA LYS A 649 20.05 -4.31 2.56
C LYS A 649 20.76 -5.34 3.45
N PRO A 650 20.45 -6.64 3.31
CA PRO A 650 21.17 -7.69 4.02
C PRO A 650 22.68 -7.67 3.70
N ALA A 651 23.49 -7.49 4.74
CA ALA A 651 24.94 -7.51 4.65
C ALA A 651 25.55 -8.61 5.54
N THR A 652 26.70 -9.13 5.09
CA THR A 652 27.47 -10.18 5.76
C THR A 652 28.96 -9.84 5.74
N GLN A 653 29.71 -10.39 6.68
CA GLN A 653 31.17 -10.28 6.69
C GLN A 653 31.79 -11.60 7.15
N SER A 654 33.00 -11.86 6.67
CA SER A 654 33.81 -13.05 6.95
C SER A 654 33.89 -13.44 8.43
N SER A 655 34.07 -12.46 9.31
CA SER A 655 34.13 -12.66 10.76
C SER A 655 33.76 -11.39 11.51
N ILE A 656 33.51 -11.48 12.82
CA ILE A 656 33.22 -10.32 13.68
C ILE A 656 34.31 -10.24 14.75
N TYR A 657 34.93 -9.06 14.91
CA TYR A 657 35.91 -8.83 15.97
C TYR A 657 35.22 -8.70 17.34
N PRO A 658 35.60 -9.51 18.33
CA PRO A 658 35.00 -9.45 19.66
C PRO A 658 35.44 -8.17 20.40
N HIS A 659 34.55 -7.19 20.52
CA HIS A 659 34.76 -5.94 21.26
C HIS A 659 33.47 -5.51 21.98
N ARG A 660 33.58 -4.56 22.93
CA ARG A 660 32.40 -3.96 23.59
C ARG A 660 31.47 -3.22 22.63
N ILE A 661 31.95 -2.87 21.43
CA ILE A 661 31.19 -2.21 20.36
C ILE A 661 30.93 -3.27 19.29
N HIS A 662 29.67 -3.43 18.90
CA HIS A 662 29.21 -4.54 18.07
C HIS A 662 29.38 -4.23 16.58
N ALA A 663 30.60 -4.39 16.06
CA ALA A 663 30.98 -4.01 14.70
C ALA A 663 30.46 -4.98 13.61
N VAL A 664 29.13 -5.07 13.49
CA VAL A 664 28.38 -5.96 12.58
C VAL A 664 28.35 -5.43 11.15
N ALA A 665 28.16 -6.32 10.17
CA ALA A 665 28.16 -5.97 8.75
C ALA A 665 27.11 -4.92 8.35
N GLY A 666 26.01 -4.81 9.09
CA GLY A 666 24.90 -3.90 8.80
C GLY A 666 25.24 -2.42 8.94
N TYR A 667 26.28 -2.07 9.70
CA TYR A 667 26.70 -0.66 9.81
C TYR A 667 27.17 -0.09 8.49
N ALA A 668 27.73 -0.91 7.59
CA ALA A 668 28.15 -0.43 6.28
C ALA A 668 27.00 -0.18 5.29
N VAL A 669 25.74 -0.33 5.70
CA VAL A 669 24.54 -0.14 4.87
C VAL A 669 23.43 0.60 5.61
N ASP A 670 23.73 1.25 6.73
CA ASP A 670 22.74 1.96 7.54
C ASP A 670 22.61 3.45 7.16
N GLY A 671 23.47 3.94 6.26
CA GLY A 671 23.50 5.32 5.81
C GLY A 671 24.37 6.24 6.66
N ASN A 672 24.97 5.74 7.75
CA ASN A 672 25.89 6.49 8.60
C ASN A 672 27.33 6.42 8.05
N THR A 673 27.83 7.56 7.58
CA THR A 673 29.18 7.64 6.99
C THR A 673 30.29 7.93 8.01
N ASP A 674 29.97 7.97 9.30
CA ASP A 674 30.92 8.26 10.37
C ASP A 674 31.99 7.15 10.50
N GLY A 675 33.26 7.52 10.32
CA GLY A 675 34.39 6.60 10.39
C GLY A 675 34.94 6.37 11.80
N GLU A 676 34.37 7.01 12.83
CA GLU A 676 34.82 6.88 14.21
C GLU A 676 34.31 5.58 14.85
N PHE A 677 35.21 4.63 15.14
CA PHE A 677 34.82 3.30 15.64
C PHE A 677 34.04 3.34 16.96
N LEU A 678 34.37 4.28 17.84
CA LEU A 678 33.69 4.43 19.14
C LEU A 678 32.23 4.90 19.02
N ASN A 679 31.83 5.45 17.87
CA ASN A 679 30.47 5.92 17.61
C ASN A 679 29.52 4.81 17.14
N SER A 680 29.98 3.54 17.11
CA SER A 680 29.18 2.37 16.71
C SER A 680 28.66 2.45 15.27
N SER A 681 29.45 3.01 14.36
CA SER A 681 29.11 3.23 12.95
C SER A 681 30.00 2.46 11.98
N THR A 682 30.89 1.58 12.46
CA THR A 682 31.87 0.90 11.60
C THR A 682 31.86 -0.62 11.80
N THR A 683 32.00 -1.35 10.70
CA THR A 683 32.20 -2.80 10.67
C THR A 683 33.62 -3.16 11.13
N HIS A 684 33.83 -4.38 11.64
CA HIS A 684 35.17 -4.86 12.01
C HIS A 684 35.26 -6.39 11.99
N THR A 685 36.07 -6.91 11.08
CA THR A 685 36.41 -8.34 10.99
C THR A 685 37.57 -8.70 11.92
N GLN A 686 37.84 -9.99 12.12
CA GLN A 686 39.08 -10.46 12.75
C GLN A 686 40.28 -10.29 11.81
N LYS A 687 41.50 -10.47 12.34
CA LYS A 687 42.71 -10.45 11.52
C LYS A 687 42.87 -11.76 10.77
N GLU A 688 42.45 -11.78 9.51
CA GLU A 688 42.48 -12.98 8.68
C GLU A 688 42.92 -12.68 7.26
N GLN A 689 43.41 -13.72 6.59
CA GLN A 689 43.81 -13.61 5.19
C GLN A 689 42.56 -13.48 4.34
N GLY A 690 42.46 -12.40 3.57
CA GLY A 690 41.34 -12.24 2.65
C GLY A 690 40.01 -11.88 3.33
N ALA A 691 40.06 -11.19 4.47
CA ALA A 691 38.87 -10.73 5.18
C ALA A 691 37.94 -9.94 4.24
N TRP A 692 36.64 -10.21 4.29
CA TRP A 692 35.66 -9.65 3.35
C TRP A 692 34.37 -9.18 4.02
N TRP A 693 33.72 -8.24 3.34
CA TRP A 693 32.36 -7.73 3.59
C TRP A 693 31.55 -7.78 2.29
N GLN A 694 30.26 -8.08 2.37
CA GLN A 694 29.37 -8.24 1.21
C GLN A 694 27.94 -7.81 1.50
N VAL A 695 27.28 -7.25 0.49
CA VAL A 695 25.84 -6.93 0.49
C VAL A 695 25.08 -7.68 -0.61
N ASP A 696 23.87 -8.13 -0.29
CA ASP A 696 22.88 -8.64 -1.24
C ASP A 696 21.85 -7.54 -1.58
N LEU A 697 21.84 -7.09 -2.84
CA LEU A 697 20.92 -6.05 -3.31
C LEU A 697 19.47 -6.54 -3.48
N GLY A 698 19.22 -7.83 -3.25
CA GLY A 698 17.92 -8.52 -3.35
C GLY A 698 17.62 -9.05 -4.75
N SER A 699 17.93 -8.26 -5.79
CA SER A 699 17.84 -8.69 -7.18
C SER A 699 19.00 -8.15 -8.02
N LYS A 700 19.08 -8.54 -9.29
CA LYS A 700 20.10 -8.04 -10.20
C LYS A 700 19.84 -6.56 -10.50
N LYS A 701 20.81 -5.69 -10.23
CA LYS A 701 20.73 -4.25 -10.42
C LYS A 701 21.73 -3.76 -11.48
N SER A 702 21.50 -2.56 -12.01
CA SER A 702 22.46 -1.82 -12.82
C SER A 702 23.26 -0.89 -11.91
N ILE A 703 24.57 -1.05 -11.83
CA ILE A 703 25.43 -0.35 -10.87
C ILE A 703 26.37 0.59 -11.64
N ASP A 704 26.32 1.87 -11.27
CA ASP A 704 27.05 2.96 -11.92
C ASP A 704 28.32 3.32 -11.16
N GLN A 705 28.25 3.30 -9.83
CA GLN A 705 29.38 3.62 -8.96
C GLN A 705 29.26 2.91 -7.61
N ILE A 706 30.42 2.68 -6.98
CA ILE A 706 30.53 2.19 -5.61
C ILE A 706 31.31 3.23 -4.80
N ILE A 707 30.78 3.65 -3.66
CA ILE A 707 31.43 4.61 -2.76
C ILE A 707 31.73 3.89 -1.45
N ILE A 708 33.01 3.83 -1.08
CA ILE A 708 33.48 3.14 0.13
C ILE A 708 33.95 4.19 1.12
N TYR A 709 33.30 4.27 2.28
CA TYR A 709 33.71 5.07 3.43
C TYR A 709 34.50 4.18 4.39
N ASN A 710 35.70 4.62 4.74
CA ASN A 710 36.62 3.90 5.60
C ASN A 710 36.51 4.39 7.05
N ARG A 711 37.07 3.61 7.97
CA ARG A 711 37.31 4.02 9.35
C ARG A 711 38.34 5.18 9.40
N THR A 712 38.14 6.17 10.26
CA THR A 712 38.91 7.44 10.29
C THR A 712 39.67 7.74 11.59
N ASP A 713 39.25 7.20 12.73
CA ASP A 713 39.81 7.50 14.07
C ASP A 713 41.28 7.07 14.22
N CYS A 714 41.54 5.80 13.98
CA CYS A 714 42.84 5.19 13.87
C CYS A 714 42.77 4.19 12.73
N CYS A 715 43.93 3.75 12.26
CA CYS A 715 43.97 2.47 11.57
C CYS A 715 43.31 2.46 10.18
N ALA A 716 43.02 3.65 9.61
CA ALA A 716 42.52 3.83 8.24
C ALA A 716 43.37 3.08 7.19
N ASN A 717 44.69 2.99 7.44
CA ASN A 717 45.65 2.31 6.59
C ASN A 717 45.45 0.78 6.47
N ARG A 718 44.53 0.18 7.24
CA ARG A 718 44.22 -1.25 7.16
C ARG A 718 43.48 -1.63 5.88
N LEU A 719 42.71 -0.71 5.29
CA LEU A 719 42.06 -0.90 3.99
C LEU A 719 42.97 -0.49 2.82
N SER A 720 44.28 -0.73 2.91
CA SER A 720 45.23 -0.29 1.89
C SER A 720 45.38 -1.26 0.73
N ASN A 721 45.02 -2.53 0.87
CA ASN A 721 45.19 -3.54 -0.18
C ASN A 721 43.94 -4.42 -0.32
N TYR A 722 43.02 -4.02 -1.20
CA TYR A 722 41.70 -4.61 -1.28
C TYR A 722 41.16 -4.70 -2.71
N GLN A 723 40.20 -5.59 -2.91
CA GLN A 723 39.49 -5.83 -4.15
C GLN A 723 38.02 -5.45 -3.99
N VAL A 724 37.44 -4.90 -5.05
CA VAL A 724 36.01 -4.64 -5.19
C VAL A 724 35.45 -5.47 -6.31
N SER A 725 34.40 -6.23 -6.00
CA SER A 725 33.82 -7.24 -6.89
C SER A 725 32.31 -7.11 -6.97
N ILE A 726 31.76 -7.35 -8.17
CA ILE A 726 30.31 -7.42 -8.44
C ILE A 726 29.99 -8.79 -9.02
N SER A 727 28.96 -9.47 -8.51
CA SER A 727 28.53 -10.79 -8.98
C SER A 727 27.02 -10.96 -9.02
N ASN A 728 26.55 -11.94 -9.79
CA ASN A 728 25.16 -12.43 -9.71
C ASN A 728 25.03 -13.60 -8.71
N LYS A 729 26.13 -14.14 -8.20
CA LYS A 729 26.16 -15.27 -7.27
C LYS A 729 26.77 -14.87 -5.93
N ALA A 730 26.21 -15.39 -4.83
CA ALA A 730 26.63 -15.07 -3.47
C ALA A 730 28.03 -15.59 -3.12
N ASP A 731 28.50 -16.64 -3.82
CA ASP A 731 29.82 -17.24 -3.63
C ASP A 731 30.94 -16.48 -4.37
N PHE A 732 30.59 -15.55 -5.27
CA PHE A 732 31.52 -14.84 -6.15
C PHE A 732 32.37 -15.80 -7.00
N SER A 733 31.81 -16.96 -7.39
CA SER A 733 32.49 -17.87 -8.33
C SER A 733 32.67 -17.26 -9.72
N THR A 734 31.88 -16.23 -10.05
CA THR A 734 31.97 -15.43 -11.26
C THR A 734 31.86 -13.94 -10.91
N HIS A 735 32.44 -13.08 -11.74
CA HIS A 735 32.45 -11.64 -11.55
C HIS A 735 31.98 -10.93 -12.81
N THR A 736 31.07 -9.96 -12.66
CA THR A 736 30.74 -9.01 -13.74
C THR A 736 31.63 -7.78 -13.69
N TYR A 737 32.29 -7.54 -12.56
CA TYR A 737 33.33 -6.54 -12.37
C TYR A 737 34.24 -6.98 -11.21
N GLN A 738 35.53 -6.69 -11.33
CA GLN A 738 36.55 -6.96 -10.32
C GLN A 738 37.70 -5.97 -10.53
N GLN A 739 38.15 -5.31 -9.47
CA GLN A 739 39.30 -4.41 -9.52
C GLN A 739 40.01 -4.35 -8.17
N ASP A 740 41.34 -4.33 -8.21
CA ASP A 740 42.21 -4.21 -7.04
C ASP A 740 42.61 -2.75 -6.79
N PHE A 741 42.79 -2.41 -5.52
CA PHE A 741 43.12 -1.10 -5.00
C PHE A 741 44.22 -1.23 -3.94
N HIS A 742 45.24 -0.39 -4.05
CA HIS A 742 46.46 -0.43 -3.21
C HIS A 742 46.65 0.84 -2.37
N VAL A 743 45.58 1.63 -2.18
CA VAL A 743 45.59 2.83 -1.34
C VAL A 743 44.32 2.87 -0.51
N ALA A 744 44.47 3.14 0.79
CA ALA A 744 43.34 3.22 1.70
C ALA A 744 42.44 4.44 1.41
N PRO A 745 41.11 4.28 1.38
CA PRO A 745 40.20 5.41 1.30
C PRO A 745 40.37 6.32 2.53
N ASN A 746 40.40 7.65 2.33
CA ASN A 746 40.46 8.62 3.43
C ASN A 746 39.70 9.92 3.07
N PRO A 747 38.52 10.19 3.65
CA PRO A 747 37.69 9.22 4.36
C PRO A 747 37.03 8.21 3.40
N LYS A 748 36.98 8.51 2.09
CA LYS A 748 36.24 7.70 1.12
C LYS A 748 36.92 7.52 -0.24
N LYS A 749 36.47 6.50 -0.99
CA LYS A 749 36.86 6.23 -2.37
C LYS A 749 35.61 6.03 -3.21
N THR A 750 35.48 6.81 -4.27
CA THR A 750 34.46 6.62 -5.30
C THR A 750 35.05 5.84 -6.47
N ILE A 751 34.41 4.74 -6.83
CA ILE A 751 34.75 3.88 -7.96
C ILE A 751 33.65 4.06 -9.00
N LYS A 752 33.99 4.70 -10.13
CA LYS A 752 33.08 4.85 -11.26
C LYS A 752 33.22 3.64 -12.18
N LEU A 753 32.13 2.96 -12.50
CA LEU A 753 32.17 1.69 -13.23
C LEU A 753 32.08 1.86 -14.77
N GLY A 754 31.91 3.10 -15.25
CA GLY A 754 31.89 3.47 -16.66
C GLY A 754 30.62 3.02 -17.40
N ALA A 755 30.45 3.50 -18.64
CA ALA A 755 29.36 3.07 -19.52
C ALA A 755 29.81 1.91 -20.44
N PRO A 756 29.02 0.82 -20.59
CA PRO A 756 27.77 0.56 -19.89
C PRO A 756 27.99 0.13 -18.43
N SER A 757 27.03 0.50 -17.57
CA SER A 757 26.96 0.15 -16.15
C SER A 757 27.12 -1.36 -15.91
N LYS A 758 27.68 -1.74 -14.76
CA LYS A 758 27.91 -3.15 -14.44
C LYS A 758 26.68 -3.73 -13.78
N LYS A 759 26.29 -4.95 -14.18
CA LYS A 759 25.09 -5.61 -13.65
C LYS A 759 25.48 -6.63 -12.57
N GLY A 760 24.76 -6.65 -11.45
CA GLY A 760 25.02 -7.62 -10.39
C GLY A 760 23.97 -7.59 -9.27
N ARG A 761 23.89 -8.68 -8.50
CA ARG A 761 23.07 -8.77 -7.28
C ARG A 761 23.90 -8.57 -6.02
N TYR A 762 25.19 -8.94 -6.04
CA TYR A 762 26.07 -8.88 -4.89
C TYR A 762 27.25 -7.96 -5.15
N VAL A 763 27.63 -7.20 -4.12
CA VAL A 763 28.86 -6.40 -4.09
C VAL A 763 29.71 -6.87 -2.91
N ARG A 764 31.02 -7.07 -3.12
CA ARG A 764 31.98 -7.50 -2.09
C ARG A 764 33.20 -6.59 -2.07
N ILE A 765 33.62 -6.25 -0.86
CA ILE A 765 34.91 -5.62 -0.55
C ILE A 765 35.76 -6.66 0.18
N GLN A 766 36.92 -7.00 -0.34
CA GLN A 766 37.76 -8.08 0.19
C GLN A 766 39.22 -7.65 0.25
N LEU A 767 39.89 -7.85 1.39
CA LEU A 767 41.32 -7.64 1.49
C LEU A 767 42.09 -8.66 0.63
N LEU A 768 43.26 -8.29 0.13
CA LEU A 768 44.15 -9.20 -0.59
C LEU A 768 45.24 -9.80 0.33
N ASP A 769 45.40 -9.24 1.52
CA ASP A 769 46.38 -9.63 2.52
C ASP A 769 45.73 -10.05 3.86
N LYS A 770 46.56 -10.33 4.87
CA LYS A 770 46.13 -10.69 6.22
C LYS A 770 46.03 -9.47 7.11
N ASN A 771 44.84 -8.89 7.19
CA ASN A 771 44.57 -7.72 8.05
C ASN A 771 43.14 -7.72 8.60
N TYR A 772 42.80 -6.68 9.37
CA TYR A 772 41.42 -6.41 9.79
C TYR A 772 40.74 -5.53 8.73
N LEU A 773 39.59 -5.94 8.21
CA LEU A 773 38.71 -5.11 7.40
C LEU A 773 37.72 -4.34 8.29
N SER A 774 37.68 -3.01 8.11
CA SER A 774 36.70 -2.11 8.72
C SER A 774 36.18 -1.12 7.69
N LEU A 775 34.86 -0.91 7.69
CA LEU A 775 34.14 -0.05 6.75
C LEU A 775 33.10 0.76 7.53
N ALA A 776 32.98 2.05 7.25
CA ALA A 776 31.94 2.91 7.79
C ALA A 776 30.64 2.74 7.00
N GLU A 777 30.69 2.90 5.67
CA GLU A 777 29.54 2.80 4.78
C GLU A 777 29.99 2.33 3.39
N VAL A 778 29.19 1.51 2.71
CA VAL A 778 29.37 1.12 1.31
C VAL A 778 28.11 1.47 0.53
N GLN A 779 28.18 2.56 -0.23
CA GLN A 779 27.08 2.99 -1.08
C GLN A 779 27.22 2.37 -2.47
N VAL A 780 26.22 1.62 -2.91
CA VAL A 780 26.15 1.03 -4.24
C VAL A 780 25.16 1.85 -5.05
N ILE A 781 25.64 2.78 -5.85
CA ILE A 781 24.76 3.69 -6.58
C ILE A 781 24.43 3.10 -7.94
N GLY A 782 23.14 3.06 -8.23
CA GLY A 782 22.65 2.54 -9.49
C GLY A 782 21.13 2.63 -9.60
N VAL A 783 20.59 1.92 -10.56
CA VAL A 783 19.15 1.85 -10.83
C VAL A 783 18.70 0.39 -10.91
N ASP A 784 17.40 0.18 -10.64
CA ASP A 784 16.77 -1.11 -10.88
C ASP A 784 16.74 -1.44 -12.37
N LEU A 785 16.90 -2.72 -12.70
CA LEU A 785 16.94 -3.21 -14.08
C LEU A 785 15.55 -3.40 -14.67
#